data_AF-A0A2N2JPW0-F1
#
_entry.id   AF-A0A2N2JPW0-F1
#
_cell.length_a   1.000
_cell.length_b   1.000
_cell.length_c   1.000
_cell.angle_alpha   90.00
_cell.angle_beta   90.00
_cell.angle_gamma   90.00
#
_symmetry.space_group_name_H-M   'P 1'
#
loop_
_entity.id
_entity.type
_entity.pdbx_description
1 polymer ?
#
loop_
_entity_poly.entity_id
_entity_poly.type
_entity_poly.pdbx_seq_one_letter_code
_entity_poly.pdbx_strand_id
1 'polypeptide(L)'
;MTRPSSTTFAGADASPRLVTATTDDWAFCRAALLRVSRTFAIPIGMLRERLEVGVTASYLLCRIVDTVEDDPGLTVAQKNELFERFQGVLAGAPAAAFEDRFVALTGLPATHPEHVTARQLSRVLAVMARLPADHREIILRWVSEMARGMAVYANRRPGPDGVVALTTLADLERYSYFVAGTVGQLLTELFELELDLTADPARAHRLHVHGEGFGLGLQLVNIVKDLAEDHARGWSFIPRAAWEAEGLTPATALAPAHRARARAALAPVFARARAGLDDALAYTLAVPPDAVDVRRFCLLPLWMAKRTLALAETSDALFVPGAPVKISRDEVASLVSACLRDASDDAALERTFAELALPEADPVAAGRPTGRASSDGWTPFAPLKARIERELAARFGPSAPRGEAPVLRESMGYSLLAGGKRLRPILAMLAAEAVGGRAEDALDAALALECVHTYSLIHDDLPAMDDDDLRRGRPTNHVVYGEAVALLAGDALLTYAFERLAGPAATARIGAERALRVLHEVAHASGDAGMVAGQALDLAAEGRAVALTELQTVHRLKTGALIRAAVVAGAIAGGADAAGIARLEAYGEALGLAFQIVDDVLDVTQSTELLGKPQGSDARRDKSTYVRLFGVAQATAMAHATVARAKEALAELGDEGAALAYVADLVVAAVAPPARAARESEAASSLSI
;
A
#
# COMPACT_ATOMS: atom_id res chain seq x y z
N MET A 1 57.26 17.78 25.82
CA MET A 1 58.08 17.64 24.59
C MET A 1 57.25 18.11 23.41
N THR A 2 57.91 18.85 22.54
CA THR A 2 57.43 19.80 21.54
C THR A 2 56.70 19.18 20.35
N ARG A 3 55.58 19.81 19.93
CA ARG A 3 54.96 19.65 18.61
C ARG A 3 55.97 20.02 17.50
N PRO A 4 55.99 19.33 16.35
CA PRO A 4 56.52 19.90 15.13
C PRO A 4 55.42 20.61 14.33
N SER A 5 55.84 21.72 13.75
CA SER A 5 55.15 22.78 13.07
C SER A 5 54.92 22.51 11.59
N SER A 6 53.76 22.97 11.10
CA SER A 6 53.47 23.59 9.80
C SER A 6 54.45 23.34 8.64
N THR A 7 53.97 22.64 7.61
CA THR A 7 54.44 22.79 6.23
C THR A 7 53.28 23.30 5.38
N THR A 8 53.43 24.55 4.93
CA THR A 8 52.62 25.22 3.93
C THR A 8 52.74 24.53 2.57
N PHE A 9 51.63 24.08 1.99
CA PHE A 9 51.49 23.88 0.54
C PHE A 9 50.53 24.96 0.01
N ALA A 10 51.11 25.96 -0.64
CA ALA A 10 50.40 26.82 -1.58
C ALA A 10 50.58 26.23 -2.98
N GLY A 11 49.49 26.11 -3.73
CA GLY A 11 49.53 25.91 -5.18
C GLY A 11 48.95 24.59 -5.69
N ALA A 12 47.63 24.56 -5.86
CA ALA A 12 46.92 24.09 -7.06
C ALA A 12 45.44 23.94 -6.68
N ASP A 13 44.70 25.06 -6.78
CA ASP A 13 43.25 25.03 -6.77
C ASP A 13 42.77 24.35 -8.06
N ALA A 14 42.68 23.04 -7.99
CA ALA A 14 41.97 22.20 -8.94
C ALA A 14 41.11 21.24 -8.14
N SER A 15 40.22 21.80 -7.32
CA SER A 15 39.05 21.05 -6.90
C SER A 15 38.31 20.62 -8.18
N PRO A 16 38.06 19.31 -8.41
CA PRO A 16 37.16 18.92 -9.48
C PRO A 16 35.87 19.69 -9.24
N ARG A 17 35.42 20.44 -10.26
CA ARG A 17 34.23 21.28 -10.19
C ARG A 17 33.09 20.43 -9.63
N LEU A 18 32.82 20.55 -8.33
CA LEU A 18 31.67 19.94 -7.68
C LEU A 18 30.47 20.56 -8.37
N VAL A 19 29.80 19.75 -9.19
CA VAL A 19 28.55 20.12 -9.83
C VAL A 19 27.61 20.52 -8.70
N THR A 20 27.30 21.81 -8.61
CA THR A 20 26.37 22.32 -7.60
C THR A 20 25.01 21.74 -7.93
N ALA A 21 24.48 20.89 -7.03
CA ALA A 21 23.16 20.30 -7.20
C ALA A 21 22.11 21.39 -7.47
N THR A 22 21.34 21.16 -8.52
CA THR A 22 20.21 21.99 -8.88
C THR A 22 19.00 21.64 -8.01
N THR A 23 17.99 22.52 -8.00
CA THR A 23 16.68 22.19 -7.41
C THR A 23 16.08 20.95 -8.08
N ASP A 24 16.38 20.75 -9.37
CA ASP A 24 15.92 19.62 -10.17
C ASP A 24 16.56 18.29 -9.73
N ASP A 25 17.82 18.30 -9.28
CA ASP A 25 18.50 17.10 -8.76
C ASP A 25 17.86 16.62 -7.45
N TRP A 26 17.52 17.55 -6.56
CA TRP A 26 16.81 17.21 -5.33
C TRP A 26 15.37 16.74 -5.58
N ALA A 27 14.66 17.40 -6.50
CA ALA A 27 13.33 16.95 -6.92
C ALA A 27 13.38 15.54 -7.53
N PHE A 28 14.40 15.25 -8.32
CA PHE A 28 14.66 13.90 -8.84
C PHE A 28 14.87 12.89 -7.71
N CYS A 29 15.74 13.16 -6.73
CA CYS A 29 16.01 12.23 -5.63
C CYS A 29 14.76 11.93 -4.80
N ARG A 30 13.93 12.93 -4.47
CA ARG A 30 12.67 12.69 -3.75
C ARG A 30 11.67 11.88 -4.56
N ALA A 31 11.55 12.17 -5.85
CA ALA A 31 10.69 11.40 -6.74
C ALA A 31 11.20 9.96 -6.90
N ALA A 32 12.51 9.77 -7.03
CA ALA A 32 13.14 8.46 -7.08
C ALA A 32 12.86 7.67 -5.81
N LEU A 33 13.05 8.28 -4.63
CA LEU A 33 12.79 7.67 -3.32
C LEU A 33 11.35 7.16 -3.21
N LEU A 34 10.35 7.99 -3.57
CA LEU A 34 8.94 7.60 -3.58
C LEU A 34 8.64 6.44 -4.53
N ARG A 35 9.34 6.36 -5.66
CA ARG A 35 9.14 5.29 -6.65
C ARG A 35 9.79 3.97 -6.22
N VAL A 36 10.98 4.01 -5.62
CA VAL A 36 11.72 2.80 -5.21
C VAL A 36 11.32 2.31 -3.82
N SER A 37 10.76 3.17 -2.95
CA SER A 37 10.36 2.77 -1.59
C SER A 37 9.31 3.67 -0.96
N ARG A 38 8.04 3.31 -1.15
CA ARG A 38 6.90 4.03 -0.57
C ARG A 38 6.88 4.00 0.96
N THR A 39 7.30 2.88 1.54
CA THR A 39 7.29 2.68 3.00
C THR A 39 8.36 3.51 3.69
N PHE A 40 9.58 3.58 3.14
CA PHE A 40 10.66 4.37 3.75
C PHE A 40 10.65 5.85 3.35
N ALA A 41 10.00 6.23 2.23
CA ALA A 41 9.84 7.62 1.86
C ALA A 41 9.12 8.46 2.93
N ILE A 42 8.10 7.88 3.59
CA ILE A 42 7.33 8.53 4.66
C ILE A 42 8.22 8.91 5.86
N PRO A 43 8.89 7.97 6.55
CA PRO A 43 9.73 8.30 7.70
C PRO A 43 10.93 9.16 7.30
N ILE A 44 11.52 8.99 6.11
CA ILE A 44 12.64 9.84 5.66
C ILE A 44 12.20 11.30 5.53
N GLY A 45 11.01 11.56 4.96
CA GLY A 45 10.47 12.91 4.83
C GLY A 45 10.08 13.57 6.16
N MET A 46 10.09 12.84 7.28
CA MET A 46 9.88 13.41 8.62
C MET A 46 11.16 13.98 9.23
N LEU A 47 12.33 13.61 8.71
CA LEU A 47 13.63 14.07 9.19
C LEU A 47 13.84 15.56 8.87
N ARG A 48 14.57 16.27 9.74
CA ARG A 48 15.04 17.63 9.44
C ARG A 48 16.03 17.67 8.28
N GLU A 49 16.10 18.82 7.61
CA GLU A 49 16.71 19.05 6.29
C GLU A 49 18.02 18.27 6.03
N ARG A 50 19.05 18.40 6.87
CA ARG A 50 20.34 17.71 6.63
C ARG A 50 20.24 16.19 6.72
N LEU A 51 19.48 15.69 7.69
CA LEU A 51 19.22 14.26 7.85
C LEU A 51 18.34 13.73 6.72
N GLU A 52 17.31 14.47 6.30
CA GLU A 52 16.49 14.09 5.15
C GLU A 52 17.35 13.91 3.89
N VAL A 53 18.21 14.89 3.59
CA VAL A 53 19.11 14.84 2.43
C VAL A 53 20.12 13.71 2.56
N GLY A 54 20.76 13.56 3.72
CA GLY A 54 21.73 12.51 4.01
C GLY A 54 21.14 11.12 3.83
N VAL A 55 20.04 10.84 4.53
CA VAL A 55 19.38 9.54 4.52
C VAL A 55 18.77 9.24 3.14
N THR A 56 18.21 10.24 2.45
CA THR A 56 17.72 10.06 1.07
C THR A 56 18.86 9.66 0.13
N ALA A 57 19.99 10.36 0.18
CA ALA A 57 21.14 10.06 -0.66
C ALA A 57 21.70 8.66 -0.35
N SER A 58 21.87 8.33 0.93
CA SER A 58 22.30 6.99 1.36
C SER A 58 21.35 5.91 0.87
N TYR A 59 20.03 6.09 1.04
CA TYR A 59 19.03 5.13 0.61
C TYR A 59 19.08 4.86 -0.88
N LEU A 60 19.16 5.92 -1.71
CA LEU A 60 19.24 5.77 -3.16
C LEU A 60 20.55 5.12 -3.60
N LEU A 61 21.68 5.46 -2.98
CA LEU A 61 22.95 4.79 -3.25
C LEU A 61 22.88 3.30 -2.90
N CYS A 62 22.32 2.96 -1.74
CA CYS A 62 22.09 1.57 -1.36
C CYS A 62 21.20 0.83 -2.36
N ARG A 63 20.10 1.48 -2.80
CA ARG A 63 19.17 0.89 -3.75
C ARG A 63 19.80 0.64 -5.12
N ILE A 64 20.76 1.46 -5.56
CA ILE A 64 21.50 1.24 -6.80
C ILE A 64 22.33 -0.04 -6.71
N VAL A 65 22.95 -0.30 -5.55
CA VAL A 65 23.71 -1.54 -5.28
C VAL A 65 22.79 -2.75 -5.28
N ASP A 66 21.63 -2.67 -4.61
CA ASP A 66 20.58 -3.71 -4.65
C ASP A 66 20.17 -4.01 -6.09
N THR A 67 19.93 -2.97 -6.89
CA THR A 67 19.51 -3.12 -8.29
C THR A 67 20.50 -3.97 -9.08
N VAL A 68 21.81 -3.78 -8.86
CA VAL A 68 22.85 -4.58 -9.51
C VAL A 68 22.88 -6.02 -8.98
N GLU A 69 22.71 -6.24 -7.68
CA GLU A 69 22.65 -7.59 -7.08
C GLU A 69 21.42 -8.37 -7.59
N ASP A 70 20.26 -7.71 -7.64
CA ASP A 70 18.96 -8.33 -7.92
C ASP A 70 18.67 -8.54 -9.41
N ASP A 71 19.38 -7.86 -10.31
CA ASP A 71 19.11 -7.95 -11.75
C ASP A 71 19.36 -9.38 -12.28
N PRO A 72 18.33 -10.09 -12.79
CA PRO A 72 18.47 -11.45 -13.30
C PRO A 72 19.12 -11.51 -14.70
N GLY A 73 19.16 -10.39 -15.42
CA GLY A 73 19.78 -10.26 -16.74
C GLY A 73 21.30 -10.11 -16.69
N LEU A 74 21.86 -9.79 -15.53
CA LEU A 74 23.31 -9.65 -15.35
C LEU A 74 23.97 -10.97 -14.93
N THR A 75 25.01 -11.36 -15.65
CA THR A 75 25.92 -12.43 -15.24
C THR A 75 26.75 -12.00 -14.02
N VAL A 76 27.26 -12.96 -13.27
CA VAL A 76 28.15 -12.72 -12.11
C VAL A 76 29.34 -11.82 -12.46
N ALA A 77 29.96 -12.03 -13.64
CA ALA A 77 31.07 -11.21 -14.11
C ALA A 77 30.66 -9.75 -14.36
N GLN A 78 29.47 -9.54 -14.95
CA GLN A 78 28.92 -8.21 -15.19
C GLN A 78 28.53 -7.50 -13.88
N LYS A 79 27.98 -8.22 -12.90
CA LYS A 79 27.69 -7.69 -11.56
C LYS A 79 28.98 -7.24 -10.86
N ASN A 80 30.02 -8.08 -10.86
CA ASN A 80 31.32 -7.73 -10.30
C ASN A 80 31.92 -6.49 -10.97
N GLU A 81 31.85 -6.39 -12.30
CA GLU A 81 32.32 -5.20 -13.03
C GLU A 81 31.57 -3.93 -12.60
N LEU A 82 30.25 -4.01 -12.43
CA LEU A 82 29.42 -2.88 -11.99
C LEU A 82 29.70 -2.51 -10.54
N PHE A 83 29.90 -3.47 -9.63
CA PHE A 83 30.31 -3.20 -8.25
C PHE A 83 31.68 -2.52 -8.18
N GLU A 84 32.66 -2.98 -8.96
CA GLU A 84 33.99 -2.36 -9.04
C GLU A 84 33.90 -0.90 -9.54
N ARG A 85 33.10 -0.66 -10.58
CA ARG A 85 32.85 0.71 -11.10
C ARG A 85 32.16 1.59 -10.07
N PHE A 86 31.14 1.06 -9.39
CA PHE A 86 30.44 1.77 -8.34
C PHE A 86 31.38 2.15 -7.19
N GLN A 87 32.24 1.22 -6.74
CA GLN A 87 33.29 1.50 -5.75
C GLN A 87 34.26 2.58 -6.24
N GLY A 88 34.66 2.52 -7.51
CA GLY A 88 35.47 3.57 -8.14
C GLY A 88 34.80 4.94 -8.07
N VAL A 89 33.50 5.01 -8.34
CA VAL A 89 32.72 6.26 -8.25
C VAL A 89 32.67 6.78 -6.81
N LEU A 90 32.44 5.93 -5.81
CA LEU A 90 32.49 6.33 -4.39
C LEU A 90 33.90 6.83 -3.98
N ALA A 91 34.95 6.32 -4.63
CA ALA A 91 36.33 6.77 -4.43
C ALA A 91 36.72 8.01 -5.26
N GLY A 92 35.78 8.60 -6.01
CA GLY A 92 35.97 9.85 -6.76
C GLY A 92 36.08 9.71 -8.28
N ALA A 93 35.87 8.51 -8.85
CA ALA A 93 35.77 8.36 -10.30
C ALA A 93 34.47 9.02 -10.84
N PRO A 94 34.44 9.43 -12.13
CA PRO A 94 33.23 10.00 -12.72
C PRO A 94 32.05 9.01 -12.71
N ALA A 95 30.86 9.48 -12.30
CA ALA A 95 29.64 8.66 -12.26
C ALA A 95 29.29 8.01 -13.61
N ALA A 96 29.59 8.71 -14.72
CA ALA A 96 29.40 8.21 -16.09
C ALA A 96 30.08 6.84 -16.32
N ALA A 97 31.21 6.57 -15.64
CA ALA A 97 31.90 5.28 -15.76
C ALA A 97 31.06 4.08 -15.30
N PHE A 98 30.14 4.30 -14.35
CA PHE A 98 29.14 3.33 -13.91
C PHE A 98 27.89 3.42 -14.78
N GLU A 99 27.32 4.62 -14.96
CA GLU A 99 26.05 4.83 -15.66
C GLU A 99 26.08 4.31 -17.10
N ASP A 100 27.12 4.65 -17.87
CA ASP A 100 27.27 4.21 -19.26
C ASP A 100 27.39 2.69 -19.35
N ARG A 101 28.13 2.08 -18.42
CA ARG A 101 28.30 0.63 -18.41
C ARG A 101 27.01 -0.08 -17.99
N PHE A 102 26.31 0.44 -17.00
CA PHE A 102 25.03 -0.08 -16.55
C PHE A 102 24.01 -0.07 -17.70
N VAL A 103 23.92 1.03 -18.45
CA VAL A 103 23.07 1.13 -19.66
C VAL A 103 23.49 0.13 -20.74
N ALA A 104 24.78 0.02 -21.00
CA ALA A 104 25.29 -0.90 -22.02
C ALA A 104 25.00 -2.38 -21.71
N LEU A 105 24.96 -2.75 -20.42
CA LEU A 105 24.73 -4.13 -19.99
C LEU A 105 23.25 -4.49 -19.87
N THR A 106 22.38 -3.53 -19.58
CA THR A 106 20.95 -3.78 -19.33
C THR A 106 20.03 -3.46 -20.52
N GLY A 107 20.48 -2.68 -21.52
CA GLY A 107 19.65 -2.26 -22.67
C GLY A 107 18.58 -1.19 -22.32
N LEU A 108 17.87 -0.62 -23.31
CA LEU A 108 16.85 0.44 -23.06
C LEU A 108 15.47 0.18 -23.70
N PRO A 109 14.37 0.72 -23.12
CA PRO A 109 14.30 1.57 -21.91
C PRO A 109 13.60 0.85 -20.74
N ALA A 110 14.31 0.62 -19.63
CA ALA A 110 13.64 0.13 -18.42
C ALA A 110 12.76 1.25 -17.83
N THR A 111 11.44 1.08 -17.91
CA THR A 111 10.44 1.84 -17.12
C THR A 111 10.52 1.51 -15.61
N HIS A 112 11.36 0.52 -15.24
CA HIS A 112 11.57 0.13 -13.85
C HIS A 112 12.25 1.25 -13.05
N PRO A 113 11.62 1.78 -11.99
CA PRO A 113 12.13 2.93 -11.24
C PRO A 113 13.57 2.79 -10.71
N GLU A 114 13.97 1.57 -10.39
CA GLU A 114 15.32 1.25 -9.89
C GLU A 114 16.40 1.45 -10.95
N HIS A 115 16.15 1.00 -12.18
CA HIS A 115 17.07 1.21 -13.30
C HIS A 115 17.15 2.69 -13.65
N VAL A 116 16.04 3.43 -13.56
CA VAL A 116 16.04 4.90 -13.74
C VAL A 116 16.95 5.57 -12.71
N THR A 117 16.92 5.10 -11.46
CA THR A 117 17.77 5.62 -10.38
C THR A 117 19.24 5.31 -10.62
N ALA A 118 19.58 4.07 -10.98
CA ALA A 118 20.96 3.64 -11.28
C ALA A 118 21.58 4.41 -12.46
N ARG A 119 20.78 4.79 -13.45
CA ARG A 119 21.21 5.60 -14.62
C ARG A 119 21.44 7.09 -14.31
N GLN A 120 21.10 7.53 -13.11
CA GLN A 120 21.20 8.92 -12.67
C GLN A 120 21.96 9.01 -11.33
N LEU A 121 22.91 8.11 -11.11
CA LEU A 121 23.81 8.10 -9.96
C LEU A 121 24.49 9.47 -9.75
N SER A 122 24.87 10.14 -10.84
CA SER A 122 25.43 11.49 -10.87
C SER A 122 24.56 12.51 -10.13
N ARG A 123 23.22 12.45 -10.28
CA ARG A 123 22.28 13.33 -9.57
C ARG A 123 22.24 13.06 -8.07
N VAL A 124 22.28 11.79 -7.68
CA VAL A 124 22.33 11.38 -6.27
C VAL A 124 23.62 11.89 -5.60
N LEU A 125 24.75 11.76 -6.29
CA LEU A 125 26.04 12.27 -5.82
C LEU A 125 26.08 13.80 -5.76
N ALA A 126 25.44 14.49 -6.72
CA ALA A 126 25.30 15.95 -6.68
C ALA A 126 24.51 16.39 -5.43
N VAL A 127 23.38 15.74 -5.14
CA VAL A 127 22.60 16.02 -3.91
C VAL A 127 23.44 15.75 -2.66
N MET A 128 24.16 14.63 -2.60
CA MET A 128 25.05 14.30 -1.48
C MET A 128 26.18 15.34 -1.31
N ALA A 129 26.67 15.95 -2.39
CA ALA A 129 27.70 16.98 -2.34
C ALA A 129 27.26 18.25 -1.57
N ARG A 130 25.95 18.46 -1.37
CA ARG A 130 25.40 19.56 -0.55
C ARG A 130 25.64 19.37 0.96
N LEU A 131 25.89 18.14 1.40
CA LEU A 131 26.10 17.81 2.81
C LEU A 131 27.50 18.24 3.26
N PRO A 132 27.73 18.48 4.58
CA PRO A 132 29.06 18.70 5.14
C PRO A 132 30.02 17.53 4.86
N ALA A 133 31.33 17.78 4.95
CA ALA A 133 32.36 16.78 4.64
C ALA A 133 32.21 15.51 5.49
N ASP A 134 31.98 15.67 6.79
CA ASP A 134 31.87 14.57 7.75
C ASP A 134 30.68 13.65 7.44
N HIS A 135 29.52 14.21 7.06
CA HIS A 135 28.37 13.43 6.58
C HIS A 135 28.70 12.61 5.34
N ARG A 136 29.36 13.24 4.36
CA ARG A 136 29.73 12.55 3.12
C ARG A 136 30.72 11.42 3.40
N GLU A 137 31.67 11.62 4.31
CA GLU A 137 32.63 10.58 4.71
C GLU A 137 31.92 9.38 5.34
N ILE A 138 30.98 9.61 6.27
CA ILE A 138 30.16 8.55 6.89
C ILE A 138 29.38 7.78 5.81
N ILE A 139 28.66 8.50 4.94
CA ILE A 139 27.83 7.89 3.89
C ILE A 139 28.71 7.05 2.93
N LEU A 140 29.80 7.63 2.42
CA LEU A 140 30.69 6.94 1.48
C LEU A 140 31.32 5.69 2.10
N ARG A 141 31.76 5.75 3.37
CA ARG A 141 32.36 4.61 4.06
C ARG A 141 31.39 3.44 4.17
N TRP A 142 30.19 3.70 4.68
CA TRP A 142 29.21 2.63 4.93
C TRP A 142 28.54 2.10 3.65
N VAL A 143 28.24 2.96 2.68
CA VAL A 143 27.75 2.52 1.36
C VAL A 143 28.83 1.69 0.65
N SER A 144 30.10 2.08 0.76
CA SER A 144 31.22 1.30 0.22
C SER A 144 31.35 -0.08 0.89
N GLU A 145 31.23 -0.15 2.22
CA GLU A 145 31.26 -1.43 2.97
C GLU A 145 30.11 -2.37 2.57
N MET A 146 28.88 -1.85 2.52
CA MET A 146 27.70 -2.59 2.05
C MET A 146 27.92 -3.12 0.63
N ALA A 147 28.36 -2.28 -0.30
CA ALA A 147 28.58 -2.68 -1.70
C ALA A 147 29.69 -3.72 -1.86
N ARG A 148 30.74 -3.70 -1.04
CA ARG A 148 31.75 -4.78 -1.02
C ARG A 148 31.16 -6.09 -0.52
N GLY A 149 30.36 -6.02 0.54
CA GLY A 149 29.65 -7.17 1.08
C GLY A 149 28.71 -7.81 0.08
N MET A 150 27.86 -7.01 -0.57
CA MET A 150 26.91 -7.48 -1.58
C MET A 150 27.62 -8.09 -2.79
N ALA A 151 28.76 -7.55 -3.20
CA ALA A 151 29.57 -8.15 -4.26
C ALA A 151 30.01 -9.59 -3.91
N VAL A 152 30.40 -9.86 -2.66
CA VAL A 152 30.75 -11.23 -2.22
C VAL A 152 29.55 -12.16 -2.38
N TYR A 153 28.37 -11.71 -1.98
CA TYR A 153 27.15 -12.51 -1.96
C TYR A 153 26.48 -12.66 -3.34
N ALA A 154 26.71 -11.72 -4.27
CA ALA A 154 26.28 -11.83 -5.67
C ALA A 154 26.97 -12.99 -6.41
N ASN A 155 28.11 -13.49 -5.91
CA ASN A 155 28.86 -14.62 -6.50
C ASN A 155 28.35 -16.00 -6.05
N ARG A 156 27.29 -16.08 -5.23
CA ARG A 156 26.69 -17.35 -4.79
C ARG A 156 26.24 -18.17 -6.01
N ARG A 157 26.48 -19.48 -5.95
CA ARG A 157 26.09 -20.43 -6.99
C ARG A 157 24.91 -21.28 -6.54
N PRO A 158 24.06 -21.75 -7.48
CA PRO A 158 23.03 -22.73 -7.16
C PRO A 158 23.65 -23.98 -6.53
N GLY A 159 22.99 -24.53 -5.51
CA GLY A 159 23.35 -25.83 -4.94
C GLY A 159 22.93 -27.00 -5.82
N PRO A 160 23.12 -28.25 -5.35
CA PRO A 160 22.73 -29.47 -6.08
C PRO A 160 21.24 -29.55 -6.42
N ASP A 161 20.40 -28.84 -5.67
CA ASP A 161 18.96 -28.73 -5.84
C ASP A 161 18.53 -27.58 -6.76
N GLY A 162 19.49 -26.88 -7.39
CA GLY A 162 19.23 -25.77 -8.30
C GLY A 162 18.87 -24.44 -7.63
N VAL A 163 18.84 -24.39 -6.29
CA VAL A 163 18.49 -23.17 -5.52
C VAL A 163 19.77 -22.46 -5.06
N VAL A 164 19.83 -21.15 -5.28
CA VAL A 164 20.89 -20.29 -4.72
C VAL A 164 20.55 -20.01 -3.27
N ALA A 165 21.33 -20.57 -2.33
CA ALA A 165 21.04 -20.46 -0.91
C ALA A 165 22.24 -19.99 -0.09
N LEU A 166 21.98 -19.34 1.04
CA LEU A 166 22.97 -19.17 2.10
C LEU A 166 23.30 -20.54 2.72
N THR A 167 24.52 -20.71 3.24
CA THR A 167 24.97 -22.02 3.71
C THR A 167 24.65 -22.22 5.19
N THR A 168 25.06 -21.29 6.05
CA THR A 168 24.93 -21.37 7.51
C THR A 168 24.20 -20.18 8.12
N LEU A 169 23.76 -20.29 9.38
CA LEU A 169 23.21 -19.15 10.13
C LEU A 169 24.24 -18.01 10.27
N ALA A 170 25.53 -18.32 10.42
CA ALA A 170 26.58 -17.31 10.44
C ALA A 170 26.71 -16.59 9.10
N ASP A 171 26.47 -17.27 7.98
CA ASP A 171 26.44 -16.63 6.65
C ASP A 171 25.21 -15.73 6.49
N LEU A 172 24.06 -16.11 7.06
CA LEU A 172 22.86 -15.27 7.12
C LEU A 172 23.11 -14.01 7.94
N GLU A 173 23.73 -14.12 9.11
CA GLU A 173 24.07 -12.96 9.94
C GLU A 173 25.05 -12.04 9.23
N ARG A 174 26.10 -12.60 8.60
CA ARG A 174 27.06 -11.81 7.83
C ARG A 174 26.43 -11.16 6.60
N TYR A 175 25.56 -11.85 5.87
CA TYR A 175 24.81 -11.26 4.76
C TYR A 175 23.94 -10.11 5.26
N SER A 176 23.18 -10.34 6.32
CA SER A 176 22.27 -9.36 6.92
C SER A 176 23.05 -8.15 7.48
N TYR A 177 24.25 -8.36 8.02
CA TYR A 177 25.15 -7.28 8.43
C TYR A 177 25.47 -6.38 7.25
N PHE A 178 25.92 -6.94 6.13
CA PHE A 178 26.30 -6.12 4.99
C PHE A 178 25.12 -5.34 4.42
N VAL A 179 23.96 -5.98 4.22
CA VAL A 179 22.81 -5.32 3.54
C VAL A 179 22.00 -4.40 4.44
N ALA A 180 22.04 -4.57 5.77
CA ALA A 180 21.23 -3.79 6.69
C ALA A 180 21.93 -3.38 7.99
N GLY A 181 22.82 -4.20 8.55
CA GLY A 181 23.62 -3.82 9.71
C GLY A 181 24.50 -2.59 9.45
N THR A 182 25.13 -2.51 8.29
CA THR A 182 25.89 -1.34 7.82
C THR A 182 25.03 -0.09 7.70
N VAL A 183 23.76 -0.23 7.30
CA VAL A 183 22.78 0.88 7.25
C VAL A 183 22.45 1.34 8.67
N GLY A 184 22.30 0.42 9.62
CA GLY A 184 22.16 0.74 11.04
C GLY A 184 23.34 1.53 11.59
N GLN A 185 24.57 1.14 11.24
CA GLN A 185 25.79 1.86 11.63
C GLN A 185 25.88 3.25 10.96
N LEU A 186 25.56 3.34 9.66
CA LEU A 186 25.50 4.59 8.92
C LEU A 186 24.56 5.60 9.59
N LEU A 187 23.33 5.18 9.87
CA LEU A 187 22.33 6.03 10.50
C LEU A 187 22.76 6.45 11.90
N THR A 188 23.39 5.54 12.65
CA THR A 188 23.90 5.81 14.00
C THR A 188 24.92 6.94 14.01
N GLU A 189 25.90 6.89 13.12
CA GLU A 189 26.91 7.94 13.06
C GLU A 189 26.34 9.27 12.54
N LEU A 190 25.41 9.24 11.58
CA LEU A 190 24.70 10.45 11.14
C LEU A 190 23.88 11.07 12.28
N PHE A 191 23.19 10.25 13.07
CA PHE A 191 22.38 10.74 14.19
C PHE A 191 23.24 11.24 15.34
N GLU A 192 24.32 10.55 15.67
CA GLU A 192 25.28 11.02 16.69
C GLU A 192 25.82 12.42 16.33
N LEU A 193 26.19 12.63 15.06
CA LEU A 193 26.69 13.90 14.56
C LEU A 193 25.62 15.00 14.58
N GLU A 194 24.40 14.71 14.09
CA GLU A 194 23.33 15.72 13.97
C GLU A 194 22.59 16.01 15.28
N LEU A 195 22.63 15.10 16.24
CA LEU A 195 22.06 15.31 17.57
C LEU A 195 23.08 15.86 18.57
N ASP A 196 24.34 16.06 18.15
CA ASP A 196 25.46 16.49 18.98
C ASP A 196 25.55 15.70 20.30
N LEU A 197 25.52 14.36 20.19
CA LEU A 197 25.55 13.48 21.37
C LEU A 197 26.93 13.41 22.04
N THR A 198 27.88 14.26 21.63
CA THR A 198 29.20 14.39 22.25
C THR A 198 29.10 14.75 23.74
N ALA A 199 28.05 15.47 24.13
CA ALA A 199 27.74 15.82 25.51
C ALA A 199 27.04 14.70 26.31
N ASP A 200 26.58 13.62 25.66
CA ASP A 200 25.98 12.44 26.30
C ASP A 200 26.59 11.13 25.73
N PRO A 201 27.84 10.78 26.14
CA PRO A 201 28.53 9.59 25.65
C PRO A 201 27.80 8.28 25.96
N ALA A 202 26.94 8.27 26.99
CA ALA A 202 26.16 7.10 27.35
C ALA A 202 25.04 6.84 26.32
N ARG A 203 24.38 7.88 25.82
CA ARG A 203 23.40 7.76 24.71
C ARG A 203 24.08 7.34 23.43
N ALA A 204 25.18 8.00 23.06
CA ALA A 204 25.95 7.65 21.88
C ALA A 204 26.36 6.17 21.92
N HIS A 205 26.92 5.70 23.05
CA HIS A 205 27.28 4.30 23.24
C HIS A 205 26.09 3.34 23.05
N ARG A 206 24.91 3.65 23.62
CA ARG A 206 23.72 2.80 23.44
C ARG A 206 23.27 2.73 21.98
N LEU A 207 23.30 3.84 21.24
CA LEU A 207 22.98 3.83 19.81
C LEU A 207 23.96 2.91 19.06
N HIS A 208 25.26 3.03 19.28
CA HIS A 208 26.27 2.16 18.65
C HIS A 208 26.10 0.68 18.98
N VAL A 209 25.76 0.35 20.23
CA VAL A 209 25.52 -1.04 20.66
C VAL A 209 24.34 -1.67 19.92
N HIS A 210 23.26 -0.92 19.70
CA HIS A 210 22.02 -1.47 19.14
C HIS A 210 21.82 -1.19 17.64
N GLY A 211 22.59 -0.29 17.03
CA GLY A 211 22.39 0.17 15.65
C GLY A 211 22.49 -0.96 14.63
N GLU A 212 23.48 -1.84 14.77
CA GLU A 212 23.59 -3.04 13.93
C GLU A 212 22.40 -3.98 14.12
N GLY A 213 22.02 -4.24 15.38
CA GLY A 213 20.90 -5.10 15.75
C GLY A 213 19.58 -4.63 15.15
N PHE A 214 19.36 -3.31 15.12
CA PHE A 214 18.20 -2.70 14.47
C PHE A 214 18.14 -3.05 12.97
N GLY A 215 19.22 -2.79 12.23
CA GLY A 215 19.30 -3.11 10.81
C GLY A 215 19.06 -4.60 10.54
N LEU A 216 19.73 -5.47 11.33
CA LEU A 216 19.55 -6.92 11.27
C LEU A 216 18.10 -7.35 11.52
N GLY A 217 17.44 -6.79 12.54
CA GLY A 217 16.07 -7.11 12.88
C GLY A 217 15.11 -6.86 11.71
N LEU A 218 15.19 -5.67 11.09
CA LEU A 218 14.36 -5.32 9.93
C LEU A 218 14.62 -6.26 8.74
N GLN A 219 15.89 -6.58 8.47
CA GLN A 219 16.26 -7.45 7.36
C GLN A 219 15.77 -8.88 7.54
N LEU A 220 15.91 -9.43 8.74
CA LEU A 220 15.46 -10.80 9.02
C LEU A 220 13.94 -10.91 8.95
N VAL A 221 13.19 -9.88 9.37
CA VAL A 221 11.74 -9.84 9.17
C VAL A 221 11.39 -9.86 7.68
N ASN A 222 12.09 -9.10 6.84
CA ASN A 222 11.87 -9.13 5.39
C ASN A 222 12.21 -10.50 4.78
N ILE A 223 13.37 -11.07 5.13
CA ILE A 223 13.79 -12.41 4.66
C ILE A 223 12.74 -13.47 4.98
N VAL A 224 12.16 -13.42 6.18
CA VAL A 224 11.10 -14.36 6.53
C VAL A 224 9.81 -14.01 5.78
N LYS A 225 9.36 -12.75 5.82
CA LYS A 225 8.11 -12.30 5.17
C LYS A 225 8.04 -12.66 3.68
N ASP A 226 9.16 -12.52 2.97
CA ASP A 226 9.28 -12.73 1.52
C ASP A 226 9.76 -14.16 1.16
N LEU A 227 9.75 -15.10 2.13
CA LEU A 227 10.26 -16.47 1.98
C LEU A 227 9.72 -17.18 0.73
N ALA A 228 8.41 -17.07 0.47
CA ALA A 228 7.76 -17.75 -0.64
C ALA A 228 8.08 -17.07 -1.99
N GLU A 229 8.14 -15.74 -2.03
CA GLU A 229 8.54 -14.99 -3.21
C GLU A 229 10.00 -15.25 -3.60
N ASP A 230 10.92 -15.26 -2.64
CA ASP A 230 12.34 -15.54 -2.89
C ASP A 230 12.56 -16.98 -3.36
N HIS A 231 11.86 -17.94 -2.76
CA HIS A 231 11.87 -19.32 -3.22
C HIS A 231 11.37 -19.45 -4.67
N ALA A 232 10.33 -18.72 -5.06
CA ALA A 232 9.82 -18.72 -6.43
C ALA A 232 10.83 -18.13 -7.44
N ARG A 233 11.74 -17.27 -7.00
CA ARG A 233 12.88 -16.75 -7.80
C ARG A 233 14.07 -17.73 -7.86
N GLY A 234 13.97 -18.87 -7.20
CA GLY A 234 15.05 -19.86 -7.09
C GLY A 234 16.09 -19.53 -6.02
N TRP A 235 15.75 -18.67 -5.05
CA TRP A 235 16.63 -18.23 -3.97
C TRP A 235 16.17 -18.74 -2.61
N SER A 236 17.10 -18.86 -1.67
CA SER A 236 16.77 -19.11 -0.27
C SER A 236 17.76 -18.38 0.64
N PHE A 237 17.28 -17.31 1.26
CA PHE A 237 18.06 -16.62 2.30
C PHE A 237 18.04 -17.39 3.63
N ILE A 238 17.07 -18.28 3.83
CA ILE A 238 17.13 -19.23 4.93
C ILE A 238 18.26 -20.24 4.63
N PRO A 239 19.22 -20.42 5.56
CA PRO A 239 20.38 -21.24 5.29
C PRO A 239 20.06 -22.69 4.96
N ARG A 240 20.80 -23.26 4.01
CA ARG A 240 20.72 -24.68 3.66
C ARG A 240 20.86 -25.58 4.88
N ALA A 241 21.82 -25.29 5.77
CA ALA A 241 22.01 -26.04 7.01
C ALA A 241 20.78 -26.04 7.94
N ALA A 242 19.97 -24.96 7.92
CA ALA A 242 18.74 -24.89 8.72
C ALA A 242 17.65 -25.82 8.15
N TRP A 243 17.52 -25.88 6.82
CA TRP A 243 16.62 -26.84 6.17
C TRP A 243 17.08 -28.28 6.37
N GLU A 244 18.38 -28.55 6.21
CA GLU A 244 18.97 -29.89 6.33
C GLU A 244 18.86 -30.45 7.76
N ALA A 245 18.98 -29.61 8.79
CA ALA A 245 18.76 -30.02 10.18
C ALA A 245 17.35 -30.60 10.40
N GLU A 246 16.37 -30.09 9.65
CA GLU A 246 15.00 -30.60 9.64
C GLU A 246 14.78 -31.63 8.55
N GLY A 247 15.82 -32.11 7.86
CA GLY A 247 15.80 -33.09 6.77
C GLY A 247 15.10 -32.62 5.49
N LEU A 248 15.08 -31.30 5.25
CA LEU A 248 14.54 -30.65 4.06
C LEU A 248 15.68 -30.13 3.18
N THR A 249 15.35 -29.80 1.94
CA THR A 249 16.22 -29.01 1.05
C THR A 249 15.56 -27.67 0.74
N PRO A 250 16.33 -26.61 0.43
CA PRO A 250 15.78 -25.36 -0.07
C PRO A 250 14.70 -25.54 -1.15
N ALA A 251 14.89 -26.44 -2.11
CA ALA A 251 13.93 -26.71 -3.19
C ALA A 251 12.61 -27.35 -2.73
N THR A 252 12.61 -28.08 -1.61
CA THR A 252 11.43 -28.81 -1.12
C THR A 252 10.77 -28.15 0.09
N ALA A 253 11.45 -27.18 0.71
CA ALA A 253 11.11 -26.63 2.02
C ALA A 253 9.68 -26.07 2.12
N LEU A 254 9.13 -25.51 1.04
CA LEU A 254 7.79 -24.90 1.03
C LEU A 254 6.64 -25.87 0.69
N ALA A 255 6.93 -27.15 0.48
CA ALA A 255 5.87 -28.12 0.19
C ALA A 255 4.87 -28.22 1.35
N PRO A 256 3.54 -28.29 1.10
CA PRO A 256 2.54 -28.37 2.16
C PRO A 256 2.76 -29.51 3.16
N ALA A 257 3.30 -30.64 2.70
CA ALA A 257 3.62 -31.80 3.52
C ALA A 257 4.79 -31.57 4.50
N HIS A 258 5.52 -30.46 4.38
CA HIS A 258 6.73 -30.17 5.16
C HIS A 258 6.56 -28.99 6.12
N ARG A 259 5.37 -28.36 6.19
CA ARG A 259 5.12 -27.13 6.97
C ARG A 259 5.64 -27.17 8.40
N ALA A 260 5.40 -28.25 9.14
CA ALA A 260 5.85 -28.35 10.54
C ALA A 260 7.39 -28.31 10.65
N ARG A 261 8.08 -29.07 9.80
CA ARG A 261 9.55 -29.11 9.71
C ARG A 261 10.11 -27.80 9.19
N ALA A 262 9.44 -27.19 8.22
CA ALA A 262 9.83 -25.89 7.69
C ALA A 262 9.73 -24.78 8.75
N ARG A 263 8.70 -24.80 9.60
CA ARG A 263 8.60 -23.90 10.75
C ARG A 263 9.72 -24.13 11.77
N ALA A 264 10.09 -25.38 12.03
CA ALA A 264 11.20 -25.70 12.92
C ALA A 264 12.54 -25.13 12.39
N ALA A 265 12.79 -25.25 11.07
CA ALA A 265 13.99 -24.69 10.43
C ALA A 265 14.04 -23.15 10.50
N LEU A 266 12.89 -22.48 10.51
CA LEU A 266 12.79 -21.02 10.63
C LEU A 266 12.92 -20.51 12.08
N ALA A 267 12.73 -21.37 13.09
CA ALA A 267 12.69 -20.95 14.49
C ALA A 267 13.94 -20.15 14.96
N PRO A 268 15.18 -20.53 14.59
CA PRO A 268 16.36 -19.74 14.92
C PRO A 268 16.36 -18.35 14.27
N VAL A 269 15.82 -18.25 13.05
CA VAL A 269 15.73 -16.98 12.30
C VAL A 269 14.67 -16.07 12.93
N PHE A 270 13.51 -16.62 13.32
CA PHE A 270 12.49 -15.90 14.08
C PHE A 270 13.02 -15.36 15.41
N ALA A 271 13.76 -16.19 16.17
CA ALA A 271 14.36 -15.78 17.43
C ALA A 271 15.36 -14.62 17.23
N ARG A 272 16.20 -14.70 16.19
CA ARG A 272 17.16 -13.64 15.87
C ARG A 272 16.49 -12.35 15.39
N ALA A 273 15.43 -12.46 14.59
CA ALA A 273 14.63 -11.32 14.16
C ALA A 273 14.01 -10.60 15.37
N ARG A 274 13.45 -11.36 16.33
CA ARG A 274 12.87 -10.80 17.56
C ARG A 274 13.89 -10.03 18.39
N ALA A 275 15.07 -10.62 18.60
CA ALA A 275 16.17 -9.95 19.30
C ALA A 275 16.60 -8.65 18.59
N GLY A 276 16.67 -8.65 17.25
CA GLY A 276 16.98 -7.44 16.49
C GLY A 276 15.90 -6.36 16.58
N LEU A 277 14.62 -6.72 16.75
CA LEU A 277 13.56 -5.76 17.02
C LEU A 277 13.59 -5.23 18.45
N ASP A 278 14.06 -6.02 19.41
CA ASP A 278 14.30 -5.56 20.78
C ASP A 278 15.47 -4.56 20.81
N ASP A 279 16.55 -4.83 20.04
CA ASP A 279 17.63 -3.87 19.78
C ASP A 279 17.10 -2.59 19.13
N ALA A 280 16.21 -2.70 18.14
CA ALA A 280 15.60 -1.55 17.49
C ALA A 280 14.81 -0.65 18.45
N LEU A 281 14.08 -1.24 19.41
CA LEU A 281 13.40 -0.48 20.46
C LEU A 281 14.42 0.22 21.37
N ALA A 282 15.41 -0.52 21.87
CA ALA A 282 16.46 0.01 22.74
C ALA A 282 17.24 1.15 22.07
N TYR A 283 17.55 1.00 20.78
CA TYR A 283 18.14 2.03 19.93
C TYR A 283 17.25 3.28 19.88
N THR A 284 15.96 3.10 19.62
CA THR A 284 15.06 4.25 19.48
C THR A 284 14.84 4.98 20.80
N LEU A 285 14.83 4.26 21.93
CA LEU A 285 14.78 4.86 23.27
C LEU A 285 16.09 5.59 23.64
N ALA A 286 17.23 5.19 23.06
CA ALA A 286 18.50 5.90 23.26
C ALA A 286 18.52 7.28 22.57
N VAL A 287 17.78 7.45 21.46
CA VAL A 287 17.55 8.76 20.82
C VAL A 287 16.87 9.70 21.83
N PRO A 288 17.31 10.97 21.98
CA PRO A 288 16.67 11.94 22.87
C PRO A 288 15.15 12.11 22.64
N PRO A 289 14.31 12.21 23.70
CA PRO A 289 12.86 12.36 23.56
C PRO A 289 12.40 13.61 22.79
N ASP A 290 13.22 14.66 22.77
CA ASP A 290 13.00 15.90 22.05
C ASP A 290 13.40 15.82 20.57
N ALA A 291 14.22 14.83 20.19
CA ALA A 291 14.54 14.49 18.80
C ALA A 291 13.43 13.67 18.13
N VAL A 292 12.22 14.22 18.13
CA VAL A 292 10.99 13.56 17.72
C VAL A 292 11.00 13.12 16.25
N ASP A 293 11.67 13.87 15.38
CA ASP A 293 11.85 13.53 13.96
C ASP A 293 12.65 12.23 13.77
N VAL A 294 13.80 12.13 14.44
CA VAL A 294 14.66 10.92 14.42
C VAL A 294 13.95 9.74 15.05
N ARG A 295 13.26 9.96 16.19
CA ARG A 295 12.46 8.92 16.82
C ARG A 295 11.42 8.40 15.85
N ARG A 296 10.55 9.25 15.30
CA ARG A 296 9.50 8.87 14.33
C ARG A 296 10.06 8.11 13.13
N PHE A 297 11.21 8.55 12.62
CA PHE A 297 11.92 7.84 11.54
C PHE A 297 12.24 6.39 11.92
N CYS A 298 12.75 6.16 13.14
CA CYS A 298 13.02 4.83 13.67
C CYS A 298 11.73 4.05 13.99
N LEU A 299 10.69 4.71 14.51
CA LEU A 299 9.49 4.03 14.97
C LEU A 299 8.77 3.32 13.83
N LEU A 300 8.43 4.04 12.76
CA LEU A 300 7.51 3.50 11.77
C LEU A 300 7.97 2.15 11.16
N PRO A 301 9.25 1.98 10.73
CA PRO A 301 9.78 0.67 10.31
C PRO A 301 9.72 -0.39 11.41
N LEU A 302 10.04 -0.05 12.66
CA LEU A 302 10.04 -0.97 13.78
C LEU A 302 8.63 -1.52 14.08
N TRP A 303 7.61 -0.66 14.08
CA TRP A 303 6.23 -1.05 14.38
C TRP A 303 5.71 -2.00 13.30
N MET A 304 5.97 -1.64 12.04
CA MET A 304 5.61 -2.46 10.89
C MET A 304 6.32 -3.82 10.92
N ALA A 305 7.62 -3.85 11.25
CA ALA A 305 8.40 -5.07 11.34
C ALA A 305 7.94 -5.97 12.48
N LYS A 306 7.70 -5.42 13.69
CA LYS A 306 7.18 -6.17 14.85
C LYS A 306 5.85 -6.85 14.52
N ARG A 307 4.95 -6.11 13.87
CA ARG A 307 3.65 -6.65 13.52
C ARG A 307 3.73 -7.69 12.39
N THR A 308 4.57 -7.44 11.39
CA THR A 308 4.81 -8.37 10.29
C THR A 308 5.42 -9.69 10.80
N LEU A 309 6.38 -9.62 11.73
CA LEU A 309 6.99 -10.79 12.36
C LEU A 309 5.93 -11.65 13.08
N ALA A 310 5.06 -11.02 13.86
CA ALA A 310 4.00 -11.72 14.56
C ALA A 310 3.03 -12.44 13.60
N LEU A 311 2.70 -11.81 12.47
CA LEU A 311 1.91 -12.46 11.40
C LEU A 311 2.65 -13.61 10.74
N ALA A 312 3.94 -13.44 10.43
CA ALA A 312 4.77 -14.48 9.81
C ALA A 312 4.85 -15.75 10.69
N GLU A 313 4.98 -15.57 12.00
CA GLU A 313 5.11 -16.69 12.95
C GLU A 313 3.85 -17.56 13.03
N THR A 314 2.68 -16.98 12.77
CA THR A 314 1.38 -17.66 12.96
C THR A 314 0.66 -18.01 11.67
N SER A 315 1.03 -17.38 10.55
CA SER A 315 0.34 -17.56 9.27
C SER A 315 1.00 -18.60 8.39
N ASP A 316 0.21 -19.51 7.81
CA ASP A 316 0.69 -20.45 6.77
C ASP A 316 0.86 -19.75 5.41
N ALA A 317 0.42 -18.50 5.25
CA ALA A 317 0.65 -17.70 4.04
C ALA A 317 2.14 -17.57 3.72
N LEU A 318 2.99 -17.59 4.75
CA LEU A 318 4.45 -17.60 4.67
C LEU A 318 5.03 -18.64 3.69
N PHE A 319 4.35 -19.78 3.51
CA PHE A 319 4.81 -20.88 2.67
C PHE A 319 4.11 -20.94 1.30
N VAL A 320 3.26 -19.96 0.97
CA VAL A 320 2.40 -20.01 -0.22
C VAL A 320 2.75 -18.86 -1.16
N PRO A 321 3.36 -19.14 -2.34
CA PRO A 321 3.67 -18.11 -3.32
C PRO A 321 2.43 -17.30 -3.71
N GLY A 322 2.54 -15.97 -3.65
CA GLY A 322 1.44 -15.06 -3.96
C GLY A 322 0.43 -14.84 -2.82
N ALA A 323 0.63 -15.45 -1.64
CA ALA A 323 -0.13 -15.15 -0.43
C ALA A 323 0.70 -14.26 0.51
N PRO A 324 0.54 -12.94 0.47
CA PRO A 324 1.46 -12.03 1.16
C PRO A 324 1.28 -12.08 2.68
N VAL A 325 2.39 -12.19 3.42
CA VAL A 325 2.42 -11.86 4.85
C VAL A 325 2.47 -10.35 4.98
N LYS A 326 1.30 -9.71 5.03
CA LYS A 326 1.21 -8.24 4.96
C LYS A 326 0.21 -7.68 5.96
N ILE A 327 0.66 -6.66 6.69
CA ILE A 327 -0.18 -5.81 7.54
C ILE A 327 -1.13 -4.96 6.67
N SER A 328 -2.35 -4.76 7.16
CA SER A 328 -3.38 -4.04 6.40
C SER A 328 -3.06 -2.55 6.28
N ARG A 329 -3.65 -1.84 5.30
CA ARG A 329 -3.46 -0.38 5.16
C ARG A 329 -3.95 0.39 6.39
N ASP A 330 -5.06 -0.05 6.99
CA ASP A 330 -5.63 0.58 8.18
C ASP A 330 -4.75 0.36 9.41
N GLU A 331 -4.12 -0.81 9.49
CA GLU A 331 -3.12 -1.11 10.50
C GLU A 331 -1.88 -0.23 10.32
N VAL A 332 -1.37 -0.06 9.10
CA VAL A 332 -0.28 0.90 8.83
C VAL A 332 -0.68 2.31 9.26
N ALA A 333 -1.89 2.78 8.91
CA ALA A 333 -2.37 4.10 9.31
C ALA A 333 -2.45 4.24 10.84
N SER A 334 -2.88 3.20 11.55
CA SER A 334 -2.94 3.15 13.00
C SER A 334 -1.54 3.22 13.63
N LEU A 335 -0.58 2.49 13.07
CA LEU A 335 0.82 2.52 13.52
C LEU A 335 1.46 3.90 13.26
N VAL A 336 1.22 4.52 12.10
CA VAL A 336 1.64 5.90 11.81
C VAL A 336 1.06 6.87 12.83
N SER A 337 -0.24 6.75 13.12
CA SER A 337 -0.92 7.59 14.10
C SER A 337 -0.34 7.44 15.51
N ALA A 338 -0.02 6.21 15.94
CA ALA A 338 0.66 5.95 17.20
C ALA A 338 2.08 6.57 17.22
N CYS A 339 2.85 6.39 16.16
CA CYS A 339 4.18 7.00 16.02
C CYS A 339 4.12 8.53 16.13
N LEU A 340 3.11 9.18 15.54
CA LEU A 340 2.97 10.63 15.60
C LEU A 340 2.63 11.14 17.00
N ARG A 341 1.80 10.40 17.76
CA ARG A 341 1.38 10.76 19.12
C ARG A 341 2.43 10.48 20.18
N ASP A 342 3.05 9.31 20.12
CA ASP A 342 3.73 8.72 21.29
C ASP A 342 5.25 8.86 21.24
N ALA A 343 5.82 9.45 20.17
CA ALA A 343 7.26 9.46 19.90
C ALA A 343 8.14 10.04 21.02
N SER A 344 7.63 10.95 21.85
CA SER A 344 8.39 11.54 22.96
C SER A 344 8.18 10.84 24.31
N ASP A 345 7.35 9.79 24.40
CA ASP A 345 7.00 9.11 25.66
C ASP A 345 7.55 7.67 25.66
N ASP A 346 8.71 7.46 26.28
CA ASP A 346 9.38 6.16 26.39
C ASP A 346 8.45 5.05 26.91
N ALA A 347 7.65 5.35 27.93
CA ALA A 347 6.76 4.36 28.53
C ALA A 347 5.61 3.99 27.58
N ALA A 348 5.12 4.93 26.77
CA ALA A 348 4.13 4.66 25.73
C ALA A 348 4.71 3.81 24.59
N LEU A 349 5.96 4.07 24.19
CA LEU A 349 6.66 3.30 23.17
C LEU A 349 6.87 1.84 23.61
N GLU A 350 7.33 1.62 24.84
CA GLU A 350 7.51 0.27 25.41
C GLU A 350 6.19 -0.50 25.49
N ARG A 351 5.11 0.15 25.95
CA ARG A 351 3.76 -0.46 25.98
C ARG A 351 3.31 -0.86 24.59
N THR A 352 3.41 0.06 23.63
CA THR A 352 3.00 -0.21 22.24
C THR A 352 3.80 -1.36 21.65
N PHE A 353 5.11 -1.40 21.87
CA PHE A 353 5.96 -2.49 21.37
C PHE A 353 5.58 -3.86 21.96
N ALA A 354 5.23 -3.90 23.26
CA ALA A 354 4.75 -5.10 23.92
C ALA A 354 3.39 -5.56 23.37
N GLU A 355 2.46 -4.62 23.13
CA GLU A 355 1.11 -4.89 22.61
C GLU A 355 1.11 -5.36 21.15
N LEU A 356 2.15 -5.02 20.37
CA LEU A 356 2.30 -5.46 18.98
C LEU A 356 2.71 -6.93 18.84
N ALA A 357 3.21 -7.56 19.92
CA ALA A 357 3.42 -9.00 19.96
C ALA A 357 2.06 -9.73 20.07
N LEU A 358 1.86 -10.80 19.29
CA LEU A 358 0.71 -11.69 19.54
C LEU A 358 0.84 -12.30 20.95
N PRO A 359 -0.27 -12.50 21.68
CA PRO A 359 -0.24 -13.23 22.94
C PRO A 359 0.31 -14.65 22.71
N GLU A 360 1.13 -15.14 23.64
CA GLU A 360 1.66 -16.50 23.63
C GLU A 360 0.51 -17.51 23.44
N ALA A 361 0.75 -18.53 22.61
CA ALA A 361 -0.21 -19.57 22.31
C ALA A 361 -0.54 -20.39 23.56
N ASP A 362 -1.71 -20.18 24.15
CA ASP A 362 -2.29 -21.09 25.14
C ASP A 362 -2.90 -22.31 24.41
N PRO A 363 -2.43 -23.56 24.62
CA PRO A 363 -2.88 -24.72 23.84
C PRO A 363 -4.30 -25.20 24.14
N VAL A 364 -5.06 -24.54 25.02
CA VAL A 364 -6.34 -25.05 25.55
C VAL A 364 -7.49 -24.06 25.31
N ALA A 365 -7.76 -23.71 24.05
CA ALA A 365 -8.99 -23.03 23.67
C ALA A 365 -9.46 -23.36 22.25
N ALA A 366 -9.39 -24.63 21.86
CA ALA A 366 -10.16 -25.14 20.73
C ALA A 366 -11.65 -25.21 21.13
N GLY A 367 -12.39 -24.12 20.94
CA GLY A 367 -13.85 -24.14 21.06
C GLY A 367 -14.47 -22.91 21.72
N ARG A 368 -14.29 -21.72 21.11
CA ARG A 368 -15.25 -20.60 21.11
C ARG A 368 -14.72 -19.51 20.16
N PRO A 369 -15.56 -18.91 19.29
CA PRO A 369 -15.09 -17.89 18.38
C PRO A 369 -14.89 -16.59 19.15
N THR A 370 -13.66 -16.13 19.29
CA THR A 370 -13.33 -14.78 19.78
C THR A 370 -12.65 -14.01 18.66
N GLY A 371 -13.47 -13.33 17.85
CA GLY A 371 -12.99 -12.37 16.87
C GLY A 371 -12.46 -11.10 17.54
N ARG A 372 -11.30 -10.61 17.08
CA ARG A 372 -10.95 -9.18 17.18
C ARG A 372 -11.09 -8.58 15.79
N ALA A 373 -12.00 -7.62 15.69
CA ALA A 373 -12.49 -6.98 14.47
C ALA A 373 -11.40 -6.17 13.74
N SER A 374 -11.51 -6.09 12.41
CA SER A 374 -10.84 -5.03 11.64
C SER A 374 -11.49 -3.69 11.99
N SER A 375 -10.67 -2.63 12.14
CA SER A 375 -11.10 -1.30 12.54
C SER A 375 -11.89 -0.52 11.48
N ASP A 376 -12.19 -1.11 10.32
CA ASP A 376 -12.91 -0.48 9.23
C ASP A 376 -14.44 -0.75 9.26
N GLY A 377 -14.90 -1.62 10.17
CA GLY A 377 -16.31 -2.01 10.27
C GLY A 377 -16.78 -2.95 9.15
N TRP A 378 -15.98 -3.21 8.12
CA TRP A 378 -16.30 -4.07 6.96
C TRP A 378 -15.99 -5.56 7.20
N THR A 379 -15.40 -5.93 8.34
CA THR A 379 -15.06 -7.33 8.70
C THR A 379 -16.19 -8.34 8.44
N PRO A 380 -17.47 -8.04 8.77
CA PRO A 380 -18.56 -8.99 8.55
C PRO A 380 -18.71 -9.43 7.09
N PHE A 381 -18.28 -8.59 6.14
CA PHE A 381 -18.38 -8.84 4.71
C PHE A 381 -17.11 -9.43 4.08
N ALA A 382 -16.08 -9.72 4.89
CA ALA A 382 -14.83 -10.32 4.42
C ALA A 382 -15.04 -11.66 3.66
N PRO A 383 -15.97 -12.56 4.04
CA PRO A 383 -16.24 -13.78 3.29
C PRO A 383 -16.76 -13.52 1.87
N LEU A 384 -17.70 -12.56 1.73
CA LEU A 384 -18.25 -12.14 0.43
C LEU A 384 -17.15 -11.53 -0.44
N LYS A 385 -16.39 -10.59 0.13
CA LYS A 385 -15.25 -9.96 -0.54
C LYS A 385 -14.24 -11.00 -1.01
N ALA A 386 -13.83 -11.93 -0.14
CA ALA A 386 -12.87 -12.97 -0.50
C ALA A 386 -13.36 -13.84 -1.66
N ARG A 387 -14.66 -14.10 -1.73
CA ARG A 387 -15.25 -14.82 -2.87
C ARG A 387 -15.17 -14.04 -4.18
N ILE A 388 -15.52 -12.75 -4.14
CA ILE A 388 -15.41 -11.85 -5.29
C ILE A 388 -13.96 -11.80 -5.78
N GLU A 389 -12.99 -11.59 -4.88
CA GLU A 389 -11.57 -11.52 -5.24
C GLU A 389 -11.07 -12.83 -5.88
N ARG A 390 -11.47 -14.00 -5.35
CA ARG A 390 -11.12 -15.29 -5.95
C ARG A 390 -11.66 -15.44 -7.37
N GLU A 391 -12.92 -15.08 -7.60
CA GLU A 391 -13.55 -15.18 -8.92
C GLU A 391 -12.94 -14.22 -9.94
N LEU A 392 -12.61 -12.99 -9.53
CA LEU A 392 -11.90 -12.02 -10.37
C LEU A 392 -10.49 -12.52 -10.68
N ALA A 393 -9.75 -12.99 -9.67
CA ALA A 393 -8.38 -13.50 -9.84
C ALA A 393 -8.34 -14.75 -10.74
N ALA A 394 -9.34 -15.63 -10.67
CA ALA A 394 -9.42 -16.80 -11.54
C ALA A 394 -9.53 -16.43 -13.04
N ARG A 395 -10.05 -15.23 -13.36
CA ARG A 395 -10.37 -14.82 -14.74
C ARG A 395 -9.42 -13.78 -15.30
N PHE A 396 -8.87 -12.94 -14.43
CA PHE A 396 -8.01 -11.81 -14.79
C PHE A 396 -6.64 -11.85 -14.12
N GLY A 397 -6.39 -12.83 -13.24
CA GLY A 397 -5.12 -12.99 -12.56
C GLY A 397 -4.01 -13.55 -13.48
N PRO A 398 -2.77 -13.63 -12.97
CA PRO A 398 -1.60 -14.02 -13.77
C PRO A 398 -1.71 -15.40 -14.44
N SER A 399 -2.47 -16.31 -13.81
CA SER A 399 -2.71 -17.68 -14.27
C SER A 399 -3.92 -17.81 -15.22
N ALA A 400 -4.65 -16.73 -15.47
CA ALA A 400 -5.79 -16.76 -16.38
C ALA A 400 -5.35 -16.83 -17.85
N PRO A 401 -6.14 -17.47 -18.74
CA PRO A 401 -5.82 -17.53 -20.16
C PRO A 401 -5.64 -16.12 -20.75
N ARG A 402 -4.53 -15.88 -21.44
CA ARG A 402 -4.20 -14.53 -21.97
C ARG A 402 -4.77 -14.23 -23.37
N GLY A 403 -5.44 -15.20 -23.99
CA GLY A 403 -6.04 -15.03 -25.32
C GLY A 403 -5.05 -14.55 -26.37
N GLU A 404 -5.57 -13.98 -27.47
CA GLU A 404 -4.78 -13.47 -28.59
C GLU A 404 -4.20 -12.06 -28.36
N ALA A 405 -4.79 -11.30 -27.43
CA ALA A 405 -4.37 -9.95 -27.07
C ALA A 405 -3.94 -9.88 -25.57
N PRO A 406 -2.74 -10.39 -25.22
CA PRO A 406 -2.31 -10.53 -23.83
C PRO A 406 -2.18 -9.19 -23.09
N VAL A 407 -1.75 -8.13 -23.78
CA VAL A 407 -1.60 -6.78 -23.19
C VAL A 407 -2.95 -6.19 -22.79
N LEU A 408 -3.98 -6.35 -23.62
CA LEU A 408 -5.33 -5.90 -23.31
C LEU A 408 -5.85 -6.59 -22.05
N ARG A 409 -5.71 -7.93 -21.98
CA ARG A 409 -6.16 -8.70 -20.81
C ARG A 409 -5.40 -8.35 -19.54
N GLU A 410 -4.09 -8.10 -19.65
CA GLU A 410 -3.29 -7.62 -18.54
C GLU A 410 -3.77 -6.25 -18.04
N SER A 411 -4.03 -5.31 -18.96
CA SER A 411 -4.56 -3.99 -18.64
C SER A 411 -5.93 -4.05 -17.96
N MET A 412 -6.84 -4.90 -18.44
CA MET A 412 -8.14 -5.14 -17.77
C MET A 412 -7.94 -5.63 -16.33
N GLY A 413 -7.07 -6.63 -16.15
CA GLY A 413 -6.78 -7.21 -14.83
C GLY A 413 -6.06 -6.25 -13.89
N TYR A 414 -5.20 -5.37 -14.40
CA TYR A 414 -4.41 -4.42 -13.62
C TYR A 414 -5.30 -3.51 -12.76
N SER A 415 -6.31 -2.89 -13.37
CA SER A 415 -7.24 -2.02 -12.64
C SER A 415 -8.25 -2.81 -11.82
N LEU A 416 -8.79 -3.91 -12.38
CA LEU A 416 -9.83 -4.70 -11.75
C LEU A 416 -9.35 -5.42 -10.47
N LEU A 417 -8.10 -5.86 -10.46
CA LEU A 417 -7.47 -6.53 -9.32
C LEU A 417 -6.75 -5.58 -8.36
N ALA A 418 -6.86 -4.27 -8.54
CA ALA A 418 -6.25 -3.27 -7.66
C ALA A 418 -6.87 -3.21 -6.23
N GLY A 419 -7.86 -4.07 -5.93
CA GLY A 419 -8.50 -4.19 -4.62
C GLY A 419 -9.65 -3.21 -4.43
N GLY A 420 -9.87 -2.72 -3.20
CA GLY A 420 -10.99 -1.84 -2.83
C GLY A 420 -12.02 -2.51 -1.92
N LYS A 421 -13.01 -1.75 -1.45
CA LYS A 421 -14.06 -2.26 -0.53
C LYS A 421 -15.02 -3.25 -1.22
N ARG A 422 -15.09 -3.26 -2.55
CA ARG A 422 -16.05 -4.05 -3.36
C ARG A 422 -17.51 -3.80 -2.95
N LEU A 423 -17.85 -2.54 -2.67
CA LEU A 423 -19.17 -2.12 -2.18
C LEU A 423 -20.32 -2.62 -3.07
N ARG A 424 -20.28 -2.32 -4.37
CA ARG A 424 -21.35 -2.69 -5.32
C ARG A 424 -21.53 -4.22 -5.42
N PRO A 425 -20.47 -5.02 -5.57
CA PRO A 425 -20.56 -6.48 -5.45
C PRO A 425 -21.20 -6.98 -4.15
N ILE A 426 -20.79 -6.43 -3.00
CA ILE A 426 -21.31 -6.83 -1.69
C ILE A 426 -22.80 -6.47 -1.58
N LEU A 427 -23.21 -5.27 -2.02
CA LEU A 427 -24.61 -4.85 -2.03
C LEU A 427 -25.48 -5.80 -2.86
N ALA A 428 -25.02 -6.24 -4.02
CA ALA A 428 -25.77 -7.20 -4.85
C ALA A 428 -25.94 -8.54 -4.16
N MET A 429 -24.89 -9.05 -3.51
CA MET A 429 -24.94 -10.33 -2.79
C MET A 429 -25.85 -10.25 -1.55
N LEU A 430 -25.75 -9.18 -0.77
CA LEU A 430 -26.61 -8.94 0.40
C LEU A 430 -28.08 -8.72 0.02
N ALA A 431 -28.35 -8.03 -1.09
CA ALA A 431 -29.71 -7.81 -1.56
C ALA A 431 -30.39 -9.11 -2.04
N ALA A 432 -29.61 -10.08 -2.55
CA ALA A 432 -30.14 -11.41 -2.85
C ALA A 432 -30.50 -12.18 -1.57
N GLU A 433 -29.68 -12.08 -0.53
CA GLU A 433 -29.97 -12.69 0.78
C GLU A 433 -31.18 -12.05 1.46
N ALA A 434 -31.30 -10.73 1.38
CA ALA A 434 -32.38 -9.96 2.02
C ALA A 434 -33.79 -10.30 1.48
N VAL A 435 -33.88 -10.98 0.34
CA VAL A 435 -35.15 -11.42 -0.28
C VAL A 435 -35.34 -12.93 -0.23
N GLY A 436 -34.54 -13.63 0.59
CA GLY A 436 -34.60 -15.08 0.79
C GLY A 436 -33.84 -15.91 -0.25
N GLY A 437 -33.11 -15.27 -1.17
CA GLY A 437 -32.19 -15.94 -2.08
C GLY A 437 -30.84 -16.23 -1.42
N ARG A 438 -29.88 -16.74 -2.19
CA ARG A 438 -28.50 -16.92 -1.74
C ARG A 438 -27.59 -15.85 -2.31
N ALA A 439 -26.54 -15.49 -1.58
CA ALA A 439 -25.52 -14.57 -2.06
C ALA A 439 -24.93 -14.98 -3.42
N GLU A 440 -24.81 -16.29 -3.68
CA GLU A 440 -24.32 -16.85 -4.94
C GLU A 440 -25.22 -16.53 -6.13
N ASP A 441 -26.52 -16.39 -5.92
CA ASP A 441 -27.48 -16.13 -6.98
C ASP A 441 -27.15 -14.80 -7.68
N ALA A 442 -26.65 -13.81 -6.92
CA ALA A 442 -26.16 -12.53 -7.43
C ALA A 442 -24.68 -12.50 -7.82
N LEU A 443 -23.94 -13.62 -7.80
CA LEU A 443 -22.49 -13.60 -8.06
C LEU A 443 -22.12 -13.01 -9.43
N ASP A 444 -22.90 -13.32 -10.47
CA ASP A 444 -22.63 -12.80 -11.82
C ASP A 444 -22.97 -11.32 -11.95
N ALA A 445 -24.02 -10.86 -11.26
CA ALA A 445 -24.31 -9.45 -11.12
C ALA A 445 -23.17 -8.73 -10.39
N ALA A 446 -22.72 -9.27 -9.26
CA ALA A 446 -21.63 -8.71 -8.46
C ALA A 446 -20.34 -8.53 -9.28
N LEU A 447 -19.94 -9.55 -10.05
CA LEU A 447 -18.75 -9.47 -10.90
C LEU A 447 -18.93 -8.50 -12.06
N ALA A 448 -20.11 -8.49 -12.70
CA ALA A 448 -20.41 -7.57 -13.79
C ALA A 448 -20.39 -6.11 -13.32
N LEU A 449 -20.97 -5.81 -12.16
CA LEU A 449 -20.98 -4.47 -11.55
C LEU A 449 -19.56 -3.98 -11.21
N GLU A 450 -18.67 -4.86 -10.75
CA GLU A 450 -17.27 -4.48 -10.52
C GLU A 450 -16.52 -4.22 -11.83
N CYS A 451 -16.80 -4.99 -12.89
CA CYS A 451 -16.25 -4.73 -14.23
C CYS A 451 -16.74 -3.38 -14.77
N VAL A 452 -18.05 -3.12 -14.62
CA VAL A 452 -18.69 -1.84 -15.00
C VAL A 452 -18.05 -0.67 -14.24
N HIS A 453 -17.93 -0.77 -12.92
CA HIS A 453 -17.29 0.28 -12.14
C HIS A 453 -15.81 0.44 -12.47
N THR A 454 -15.10 -0.65 -12.74
CA THR A 454 -13.67 -0.57 -13.06
C THR A 454 -13.43 0.08 -14.41
N TYR A 455 -14.23 -0.21 -15.44
CA TYR A 455 -14.05 0.49 -16.72
C TYR A 455 -14.30 1.98 -16.56
N SER A 456 -15.32 2.37 -15.78
CA SER A 456 -15.64 3.79 -15.62
C SER A 456 -14.46 4.52 -15.02
N LEU A 457 -13.79 3.93 -14.02
CA LEU A 457 -12.56 4.47 -13.45
C LEU A 457 -11.41 4.55 -14.48
N ILE A 458 -11.21 3.52 -15.30
CA ILE A 458 -10.16 3.53 -16.33
C ILE A 458 -10.38 4.68 -17.32
N HIS A 459 -11.62 4.90 -17.74
CA HIS A 459 -11.96 5.97 -18.68
C HIS A 459 -11.95 7.35 -18.02
N ASP A 460 -12.46 7.47 -16.79
CA ASP A 460 -12.39 8.70 -16.00
C ASP A 460 -10.93 9.16 -15.82
N ASP A 461 -10.01 8.22 -15.61
CA ASP A 461 -8.59 8.53 -15.44
C ASP A 461 -7.91 9.05 -16.73
N LEU A 462 -8.50 8.95 -17.92
CA LEU A 462 -7.84 9.34 -19.19
C LEU A 462 -7.56 10.86 -19.27
N PRO A 463 -6.58 11.30 -20.08
CA PRO A 463 -6.26 12.73 -20.25
C PRO A 463 -7.42 13.60 -20.76
N ALA A 464 -8.38 12.99 -21.46
CA ALA A 464 -9.58 13.68 -21.94
C ALA A 464 -10.66 13.88 -20.85
N MET A 465 -10.45 13.35 -19.65
CA MET A 465 -11.36 13.43 -18.50
C MET A 465 -10.60 13.95 -17.28
N ASP A 466 -10.28 13.11 -16.29
CA ASP A 466 -9.66 13.54 -15.05
C ASP A 466 -8.13 13.73 -15.15
N ASP A 467 -7.47 13.12 -16.15
CA ASP A 467 -6.00 13.14 -16.32
C ASP A 467 -5.25 12.77 -15.03
N ASP A 468 -5.80 11.80 -14.27
CA ASP A 468 -5.26 11.41 -12.98
C ASP A 468 -4.03 10.49 -13.17
N ASP A 469 -2.89 10.83 -12.58
CA ASP A 469 -1.69 9.97 -12.61
C ASP A 469 -1.81 8.73 -11.70
N LEU A 470 -2.66 8.80 -10.66
CA LEU A 470 -2.76 7.79 -9.61
C LEU A 470 -4.22 7.43 -9.26
N ARG A 471 -4.48 6.13 -9.07
CA ARG A 471 -5.74 5.58 -8.55
C ARG A 471 -5.46 4.49 -7.52
N ARG A 472 -6.09 4.58 -6.34
CA ARG A 472 -5.91 3.63 -5.21
C ARG A 472 -4.44 3.42 -4.79
N GLY A 473 -3.61 4.44 -4.99
CA GLY A 473 -2.17 4.43 -4.72
C GLY A 473 -1.34 3.66 -5.76
N ARG A 474 -1.86 3.42 -6.97
CA ARG A 474 -1.14 2.84 -8.10
C ARG A 474 -1.21 3.80 -9.29
N PRO A 475 -0.22 3.78 -10.22
CA PRO A 475 -0.36 4.49 -11.49
C PRO A 475 -1.66 4.10 -12.18
N THR A 476 -2.36 5.08 -12.77
CA THR A 476 -3.59 4.83 -13.53
C THR A 476 -3.29 4.00 -14.78
N ASN A 477 -4.34 3.42 -15.35
CA ASN A 477 -4.17 2.44 -16.42
C ASN A 477 -3.46 3.03 -17.65
N HIS A 478 -3.84 4.25 -18.03
CA HIS A 478 -3.26 4.93 -19.20
C HIS A 478 -1.80 5.34 -18.96
N VAL A 479 -1.39 5.60 -17.72
CA VAL A 479 0.03 5.84 -17.36
C VAL A 479 0.88 4.57 -17.56
N VAL A 480 0.32 3.38 -17.29
CA VAL A 480 1.07 2.11 -17.42
C VAL A 480 1.05 1.56 -18.84
N TYR A 481 -0.12 1.58 -19.50
CA TYR A 481 -0.35 0.87 -20.76
C TYR A 481 -0.56 1.80 -21.97
N GLY A 482 -0.60 3.12 -21.75
CA GLY A 482 -0.94 4.11 -22.75
C GLY A 482 -2.45 4.27 -22.94
N GLU A 483 -2.87 5.43 -23.47
CA GLU A 483 -4.28 5.80 -23.65
C GLU A 483 -5.07 4.80 -24.49
N ALA A 484 -4.50 4.34 -25.61
CA ALA A 484 -5.18 3.43 -26.53
C ALA A 484 -5.53 2.09 -25.86
N VAL A 485 -4.61 1.52 -25.07
CA VAL A 485 -4.85 0.25 -24.38
C VAL A 485 -5.82 0.45 -23.21
N ALA A 486 -5.71 1.56 -22.47
CA ALA A 486 -6.64 1.89 -21.40
C ALA A 486 -8.08 2.05 -21.90
N LEU A 487 -8.28 2.75 -23.02
CA LEU A 487 -9.58 2.89 -23.66
C LEU A 487 -10.16 1.52 -24.01
N LEU A 488 -9.38 0.68 -24.71
CA LEU A 488 -9.79 -0.68 -25.09
C LEU A 488 -10.05 -1.58 -23.87
N ALA A 489 -9.29 -1.44 -22.79
CA ALA A 489 -9.49 -2.21 -21.57
C ALA A 489 -10.81 -1.85 -20.89
N GLY A 490 -11.19 -0.57 -20.93
CA GLY A 490 -12.50 -0.15 -20.47
C GLY A 490 -13.64 -0.72 -21.32
N ASP A 491 -13.54 -0.61 -22.65
CA ASP A 491 -14.55 -1.16 -23.57
C ASP A 491 -14.71 -2.68 -23.40
N ALA A 492 -13.58 -3.38 -23.25
CA ALA A 492 -13.57 -4.82 -23.02
C ALA A 492 -14.19 -5.21 -21.67
N LEU A 493 -13.98 -4.43 -20.61
CA LEU A 493 -14.58 -4.71 -19.29
C LEU A 493 -16.10 -4.46 -19.29
N LEU A 494 -16.55 -3.39 -19.95
CA LEU A 494 -17.97 -3.10 -20.13
C LEU A 494 -18.68 -4.23 -20.89
N THR A 495 -18.12 -4.64 -22.02
CA THR A 495 -18.70 -5.71 -22.85
C THR A 495 -18.65 -7.07 -22.15
N TYR A 496 -17.54 -7.38 -21.45
CA TYR A 496 -17.41 -8.59 -20.64
C TYR A 496 -18.46 -8.65 -19.51
N ALA A 497 -18.82 -7.50 -18.91
CA ALA A 497 -19.87 -7.47 -17.89
C ALA A 497 -21.21 -7.99 -18.46
N PHE A 498 -21.61 -7.56 -19.65
CA PHE A 498 -22.85 -8.00 -20.29
C PHE A 498 -22.76 -9.46 -20.76
N GLU A 499 -21.62 -9.87 -21.32
CA GLU A 499 -21.36 -11.28 -21.64
C GLU A 499 -21.56 -12.16 -20.39
N ARG A 500 -21.05 -11.69 -19.24
CA ARG A 500 -21.16 -12.44 -18.00
C ARG A 500 -22.59 -12.59 -17.51
N LEU A 501 -23.40 -11.54 -17.63
CA LEU A 501 -24.82 -11.55 -17.24
C LEU A 501 -25.68 -12.41 -18.17
N ALA A 502 -25.37 -12.44 -19.46
CA ALA A 502 -26.05 -13.27 -20.46
C ALA A 502 -25.51 -14.72 -20.51
N GLY A 503 -24.41 -15.00 -19.82
CA GLY A 503 -23.66 -16.24 -19.97
C GLY A 503 -24.38 -17.49 -19.39
N PRO A 504 -24.02 -18.70 -19.86
CA PRO A 504 -24.66 -19.95 -19.42
C PRO A 504 -24.64 -20.18 -17.92
N ALA A 505 -23.58 -19.72 -17.23
CA ALA A 505 -23.45 -19.85 -15.79
C ALA A 505 -24.49 -19.00 -15.02
N ALA A 506 -24.80 -17.80 -15.51
CA ALA A 506 -25.80 -16.92 -14.91
C ALA A 506 -27.20 -17.50 -15.13
N THR A 507 -27.51 -17.88 -16.37
CA THR A 507 -28.82 -18.47 -16.72
C THR A 507 -29.06 -19.80 -16.00
N ALA A 508 -28.03 -20.63 -15.81
CA ALA A 508 -28.15 -21.87 -15.07
C ALA A 508 -28.39 -21.64 -13.56
N ARG A 509 -27.88 -20.53 -13.00
CA ARG A 509 -28.01 -20.25 -11.57
C ARG A 509 -29.35 -19.65 -11.20
N ILE A 510 -29.83 -18.65 -11.96
CA ILE A 510 -31.03 -17.87 -11.60
C ILE A 510 -32.18 -18.02 -12.61
N GLY A 511 -31.97 -18.74 -13.70
CA GLY A 511 -32.92 -18.84 -14.81
C GLY A 511 -32.80 -17.70 -15.81
N ALA A 512 -33.19 -17.96 -17.06
CA ALA A 512 -33.02 -17.02 -18.17
C ALA A 512 -33.79 -15.70 -17.98
N GLU A 513 -35.01 -15.75 -17.44
CA GLU A 513 -35.85 -14.57 -17.22
C GLU A 513 -35.22 -13.60 -16.21
N ARG A 514 -34.77 -14.11 -15.06
CA ARG A 514 -34.09 -13.30 -14.05
C ARG A 514 -32.75 -12.77 -14.55
N ALA A 515 -31.97 -13.59 -15.26
CA ALA A 515 -30.71 -13.15 -15.88
C ALA A 515 -30.92 -12.01 -16.88
N LEU A 516 -31.97 -12.08 -17.71
CA LEU A 516 -32.31 -11.01 -18.66
C LEU A 516 -32.72 -9.71 -17.94
N ARG A 517 -33.51 -9.81 -16.87
CA ARG A 517 -33.91 -8.66 -16.06
C ARG A 517 -32.71 -8.00 -15.38
N VAL A 518 -31.79 -8.79 -14.81
CA VAL A 518 -30.53 -8.30 -14.25
C VAL A 518 -29.67 -7.60 -15.31
N LEU A 519 -29.55 -8.21 -16.50
CA LEU A 519 -28.82 -7.63 -17.63
C LEU A 519 -29.40 -6.27 -18.02
N HIS A 520 -30.72 -6.18 -18.18
CA HIS A 520 -31.40 -4.94 -18.52
C HIS A 520 -31.16 -3.86 -17.48
N GLU A 521 -31.30 -4.19 -16.19
CA GLU A 521 -31.05 -3.28 -15.08
C GLU A 521 -29.62 -2.71 -15.11
N VAL A 522 -28.62 -3.59 -15.19
CA VAL A 522 -27.21 -3.17 -15.21
C VAL A 522 -26.88 -2.36 -16.48
N ALA A 523 -27.42 -2.74 -17.64
CA ALA A 523 -27.21 -2.02 -18.90
C ALA A 523 -27.82 -0.63 -18.86
N HIS A 524 -29.08 -0.50 -18.41
CA HIS A 524 -29.77 0.78 -18.28
C HIS A 524 -29.04 1.72 -17.32
N ALA A 525 -28.64 1.22 -16.15
CA ALA A 525 -27.92 2.00 -15.15
C ALA A 525 -26.49 2.39 -15.56
N SER A 526 -25.88 1.65 -16.49
CA SER A 526 -24.54 1.97 -17.01
C SER A 526 -24.58 2.97 -18.16
N GLY A 527 -25.65 2.94 -18.98
CA GLY A 527 -25.73 3.65 -20.26
C GLY A 527 -26.14 5.13 -20.18
N ASP A 528 -26.77 5.59 -21.27
CA ASP A 528 -27.19 6.98 -21.53
C ASP A 528 -28.35 7.48 -20.65
N ALA A 529 -28.98 6.60 -19.88
CA ALA A 529 -29.95 6.95 -18.86
C ALA A 529 -29.40 6.83 -17.43
N GLY A 530 -28.11 6.49 -17.28
CA GLY A 530 -27.47 6.18 -16.02
C GLY A 530 -26.08 6.81 -15.89
N MET A 531 -25.09 6.02 -15.49
CA MET A 531 -23.74 6.48 -15.16
C MET A 531 -23.09 7.33 -16.24
N VAL A 532 -23.17 6.92 -17.51
CA VAL A 532 -22.56 7.67 -18.62
C VAL A 532 -23.23 9.03 -18.80
N ALA A 533 -24.55 9.13 -18.64
CA ALA A 533 -25.23 10.43 -18.63
C ALA A 533 -24.83 11.28 -17.43
N GLY A 534 -24.70 10.67 -16.25
CA GLY A 534 -24.19 11.34 -15.07
C GLY A 534 -22.79 11.91 -15.27
N GLN A 535 -21.90 11.15 -15.92
CA GLN A 535 -20.56 11.60 -16.27
C GLN A 535 -20.57 12.76 -17.26
N ALA A 536 -21.39 12.68 -18.31
CA ALA A 536 -21.54 13.75 -19.28
C ALA A 536 -22.06 15.05 -18.64
N LEU A 537 -23.03 14.93 -17.71
CA LEU A 537 -23.55 16.07 -16.96
C LEU A 537 -22.54 16.64 -15.96
N ASP A 538 -21.71 15.80 -15.33
CA ASP A 538 -20.62 16.23 -14.44
C ASP A 538 -19.57 17.04 -15.20
N LEU A 539 -19.12 16.56 -16.37
CA LEU A 539 -18.21 17.29 -17.25
C LEU A 539 -18.82 18.62 -17.72
N ALA A 540 -20.10 18.63 -18.08
CA ALA A 540 -20.81 19.87 -18.43
C ALA A 540 -21.05 20.81 -17.22
N ALA A 541 -20.89 20.32 -15.99
CA ALA A 541 -21.00 21.09 -14.76
C ALA A 541 -19.69 21.72 -14.29
N GLU A 542 -18.54 21.34 -14.86
CA GLU A 542 -17.25 21.92 -14.50
C GLU A 542 -17.18 23.41 -14.85
N GLY A 543 -16.62 24.22 -13.94
CA GLY A 543 -16.51 25.67 -14.13
C GLY A 543 -17.82 26.46 -14.01
N ARG A 544 -18.91 25.85 -13.50
CA ARG A 544 -20.18 26.56 -13.26
C ARG A 544 -20.83 26.23 -11.91
N ALA A 545 -21.53 27.21 -11.37
CA ALA A 545 -22.41 27.01 -10.22
C ALA A 545 -23.71 26.31 -10.69
N VAL A 546 -24.05 25.19 -10.06
CA VAL A 546 -25.26 24.42 -10.39
C VAL A 546 -26.27 24.47 -9.25
N ALA A 547 -27.56 24.45 -9.58
CA ALA A 547 -28.61 24.39 -8.58
C ALA A 547 -28.65 23.01 -7.90
N LEU A 548 -29.19 22.92 -6.68
CA LEU A 548 -29.33 21.66 -5.94
C LEU A 548 -29.99 20.54 -6.77
N THR A 549 -31.04 20.87 -7.52
CA THR A 549 -31.79 19.90 -8.35
C THR A 549 -30.94 19.31 -9.46
N GLU A 550 -30.01 20.10 -10.00
CA GLU A 550 -29.08 19.67 -11.02
C GLU A 550 -27.95 18.83 -10.41
N LEU A 551 -27.38 19.26 -9.28
CA LEU A 551 -26.40 18.49 -8.52
C LEU A 551 -26.94 17.11 -8.11
N GLN A 552 -28.18 17.07 -7.63
CA GLN A 552 -28.88 15.82 -7.32
C GLN A 552 -29.03 14.92 -8.54
N THR A 553 -29.26 15.50 -9.72
CA THR A 553 -29.37 14.74 -10.97
C THR A 553 -28.02 14.17 -11.38
N VAL A 554 -26.94 14.95 -11.32
CA VAL A 554 -25.57 14.49 -11.57
C VAL A 554 -25.23 13.33 -10.62
N HIS A 555 -25.42 13.50 -9.32
CA HIS A 555 -25.09 12.47 -8.33
C HIS A 555 -25.94 11.20 -8.45
N ARG A 556 -27.25 11.36 -8.69
CA ARG A 556 -28.17 10.24 -8.90
C ARG A 556 -27.72 9.41 -10.10
N LEU A 557 -27.27 10.05 -11.18
CA LEU A 557 -26.88 9.36 -12.40
C LEU A 557 -25.44 8.81 -12.33
N LYS A 558 -24.44 9.62 -11.96
CA LYS A 558 -23.01 9.25 -12.01
C LYS A 558 -22.66 8.13 -11.03
N THR A 559 -23.00 8.31 -9.75
CA THR A 559 -22.64 7.33 -8.70
C THR A 559 -23.85 6.54 -8.22
N GLY A 560 -25.00 7.22 -8.05
CA GLY A 560 -26.21 6.62 -7.49
C GLY A 560 -26.78 5.50 -8.35
N ALA A 561 -26.78 5.63 -9.68
CA ALA A 561 -27.39 4.68 -10.59
C ALA A 561 -26.80 3.28 -10.44
N LEU A 562 -25.47 3.16 -10.36
CA LEU A 562 -24.82 1.86 -10.16
C LEU A 562 -24.99 1.29 -8.74
N ILE A 563 -25.14 2.14 -7.72
CA ILE A 563 -25.44 1.66 -6.35
C ILE A 563 -26.87 1.11 -6.29
N ARG A 564 -27.85 1.83 -6.86
CA ARG A 564 -29.24 1.35 -7.02
C ARG A 564 -29.25 0.05 -7.81
N ALA A 565 -28.61 0.03 -8.98
CA ALA A 565 -28.59 -1.15 -9.84
C ALA A 565 -27.94 -2.35 -9.16
N ALA A 566 -26.91 -2.15 -8.33
CA ALA A 566 -26.30 -3.24 -7.57
C ALA A 566 -27.31 -3.92 -6.64
N VAL A 567 -28.05 -3.12 -5.88
CA VAL A 567 -29.07 -3.61 -4.97
C VAL A 567 -30.23 -4.27 -5.73
N VAL A 568 -30.76 -3.62 -6.77
CA VAL A 568 -31.90 -4.13 -7.55
C VAL A 568 -31.53 -5.39 -8.32
N ALA A 569 -30.35 -5.45 -8.93
CA ALA A 569 -29.85 -6.66 -9.59
C ALA A 569 -29.73 -7.83 -8.61
N GLY A 570 -29.25 -7.57 -7.39
CA GLY A 570 -29.23 -8.55 -6.30
C GLY A 570 -30.62 -9.07 -5.94
N ALA A 571 -31.59 -8.16 -5.75
CA ALA A 571 -32.98 -8.49 -5.46
C ALA A 571 -33.60 -9.37 -6.56
N ILE A 572 -33.42 -8.99 -7.83
CA ILE A 572 -33.93 -9.75 -8.98
C ILE A 572 -33.29 -11.14 -9.03
N ALA A 573 -31.97 -11.23 -8.83
CA ALA A 573 -31.25 -12.50 -8.82
C ALA A 573 -31.74 -13.41 -7.69
N GLY A 574 -31.94 -12.85 -6.49
CA GLY A 574 -32.48 -13.53 -5.31
C GLY A 574 -33.94 -13.97 -5.45
N GLY A 575 -34.67 -13.47 -6.45
CA GLY A 575 -36.05 -13.86 -6.71
C GLY A 575 -37.11 -12.98 -6.04
N ALA A 576 -36.77 -11.73 -5.73
CA ALA A 576 -37.71 -10.77 -5.18
C ALA A 576 -38.95 -10.57 -6.06
N ASP A 577 -40.09 -10.37 -5.40
CA ASP A 577 -41.31 -9.89 -6.04
C ASP A 577 -41.25 -8.37 -6.29
N ALA A 578 -42.29 -7.80 -6.89
CA ALA A 578 -42.34 -6.38 -7.21
C ALA A 578 -42.22 -5.48 -5.97
N ALA A 579 -42.77 -5.91 -4.84
CA ALA A 579 -42.71 -5.16 -3.58
C ALA A 579 -41.29 -5.19 -2.98
N GLY A 580 -40.64 -6.35 -2.98
CA GLY A 580 -39.24 -6.50 -2.54
C GLY A 580 -38.29 -5.66 -3.39
N ILE A 581 -38.48 -5.64 -4.71
CA ILE A 581 -37.70 -4.81 -5.63
C ILE A 581 -37.91 -3.32 -5.32
N ALA A 582 -39.14 -2.85 -5.16
CA ALA A 582 -39.44 -1.44 -4.89
C ALA A 582 -38.81 -0.94 -3.57
N ARG A 583 -38.81 -1.78 -2.52
CA ARG A 583 -38.15 -1.45 -1.23
C ARG A 583 -36.64 -1.33 -1.38
N LEU A 584 -36.03 -2.31 -2.06
CA LEU A 584 -34.59 -2.36 -2.26
C LEU A 584 -34.10 -1.29 -3.26
N GLU A 585 -34.94 -0.91 -4.22
CA GLU A 585 -34.75 0.28 -5.06
C GLU A 585 -34.70 1.56 -4.23
N ALA A 586 -35.70 1.80 -3.37
CA ALA A 586 -35.74 2.98 -2.50
C ALA A 586 -34.53 3.04 -1.55
N TYR A 587 -34.10 1.89 -1.02
CA TYR A 587 -32.86 1.79 -0.25
C TYR A 587 -31.64 2.17 -1.08
N GLY A 588 -31.51 1.62 -2.30
CA GLY A 588 -30.37 1.86 -3.18
C GLY A 588 -30.26 3.33 -3.63
N GLU A 589 -31.39 3.98 -3.92
CA GLU A 589 -31.45 5.41 -4.24
C GLU A 589 -30.98 6.29 -3.08
N ALA A 590 -31.49 6.01 -1.87
CA ALA A 590 -31.11 6.74 -0.68
C ALA A 590 -29.62 6.52 -0.33
N LEU A 591 -29.15 5.27 -0.36
CA LEU A 591 -27.74 4.95 -0.10
C LEU A 591 -26.80 5.62 -1.12
N GLY A 592 -27.17 5.61 -2.40
CA GLY A 592 -26.37 6.25 -3.46
C GLY A 592 -26.24 7.76 -3.27
N LEU A 593 -27.32 8.43 -2.86
CA LEU A 593 -27.28 9.85 -2.51
C LEU A 593 -26.44 10.11 -1.25
N ALA A 594 -26.63 9.30 -0.20
CA ALA A 594 -25.86 9.44 1.04
C ALA A 594 -24.35 9.28 0.80
N PHE A 595 -23.96 8.32 -0.06
CA PHE A 595 -22.57 8.09 -0.43
C PHE A 595 -21.91 9.34 -1.02
N GLN A 596 -22.59 10.05 -1.93
CA GLN A 596 -22.06 11.27 -2.52
C GLN A 596 -21.99 12.44 -1.53
N ILE A 597 -23.00 12.61 -0.68
CA ILE A 597 -22.96 13.67 0.33
C ILE A 597 -21.81 13.43 1.32
N VAL A 598 -21.55 12.17 1.68
CA VAL A 598 -20.39 11.79 2.50
C VAL A 598 -19.09 12.09 1.75
N ASP A 599 -18.96 11.70 0.49
CA ASP A 599 -17.74 11.94 -0.31
C ASP A 599 -17.41 13.44 -0.40
N ASP A 600 -18.42 14.29 -0.66
CA ASP A 600 -18.30 15.75 -0.67
C ASP A 600 -17.82 16.31 0.68
N VAL A 601 -18.32 15.76 1.80
CA VAL A 601 -17.89 16.15 3.15
C VAL A 601 -16.45 15.73 3.39
N LEU A 602 -16.07 14.50 2.99
CA LEU A 602 -14.72 13.98 3.18
C LEU A 602 -13.69 14.74 2.33
N ASP A 603 -14.00 15.15 1.09
CA ASP A 603 -13.07 15.91 0.22
C ASP A 603 -12.60 17.23 0.86
N VAL A 604 -13.42 17.81 1.73
CA VAL A 604 -13.12 19.06 2.45
C VAL A 604 -12.55 18.80 3.85
N THR A 605 -12.97 17.73 4.52
CA THR A 605 -12.65 17.50 5.95
C THR A 605 -11.48 16.55 6.20
N GLN A 606 -11.13 15.68 5.25
CA GLN A 606 -10.01 14.74 5.37
C GLN A 606 -8.75 15.26 4.66
N SER A 607 -7.59 14.89 5.18
CA SER A 607 -6.31 15.23 4.53
C SER A 607 -6.16 14.46 3.21
N THR A 608 -5.37 15.04 2.29
CA THR A 608 -5.01 14.46 0.98
C THR A 608 -4.56 13.00 1.06
N GLU A 609 -3.93 12.58 2.17
CA GLU A 609 -3.44 11.22 2.34
C GLU A 609 -4.56 10.16 2.49
N LEU A 610 -5.76 10.53 2.95
CA LEU A 610 -6.90 9.62 3.17
C LEU A 610 -7.84 9.50 1.96
N LEU A 611 -7.96 10.56 1.17
CA LEU A 611 -8.89 10.64 0.02
C LEU A 611 -8.39 9.87 -1.22
N GLY A 612 -7.08 9.62 -1.32
CA GLY A 612 -6.48 9.01 -2.52
C GLY A 612 -6.51 9.90 -3.77
N LYS A 613 -6.92 11.16 -3.60
CA LYS A 613 -6.87 12.30 -4.54
C LYS A 613 -6.48 13.57 -3.74
N PRO A 614 -5.87 14.59 -4.35
CA PRO A 614 -5.42 15.76 -3.59
C PRO A 614 -6.62 16.52 -2.98
N GLN A 615 -6.57 16.84 -1.68
CA GLN A 615 -7.64 17.52 -0.93
C GLN A 615 -8.14 18.76 -1.65
N GLY A 616 -9.46 18.97 -1.69
CA GLY A 616 -10.07 20.05 -2.46
C GLY A 616 -9.92 19.88 -3.97
N SER A 617 -9.86 18.65 -4.46
CA SER A 617 -9.86 18.34 -5.90
C SER A 617 -11.06 18.96 -6.61
N ASP A 618 -12.22 18.91 -5.95
CA ASP A 618 -13.46 19.44 -6.46
C ASP A 618 -13.46 20.98 -6.43
N ALA A 619 -12.80 21.59 -5.43
CA ALA A 619 -12.59 23.04 -5.37
C ALA A 619 -11.62 23.55 -6.45
N ARG A 620 -10.57 22.78 -6.79
CA ARG A 620 -9.63 23.13 -7.87
C ARG A 620 -10.26 23.11 -9.27
N ARG A 621 -11.34 22.34 -9.45
CA ARG A 621 -12.11 22.25 -10.71
C ARG A 621 -13.39 23.08 -10.70
N ASP A 622 -13.55 23.95 -9.70
CA ASP A 622 -14.73 24.79 -9.47
C ASP A 622 -16.06 24.00 -9.49
N LYS A 623 -16.03 22.74 -9.03
CA LYS A 623 -17.23 21.89 -8.95
C LYS A 623 -18.18 22.42 -7.89
N SER A 624 -19.48 22.23 -8.13
CA SER A 624 -20.52 22.50 -7.15
C SER A 624 -20.74 21.26 -6.30
N THR A 625 -20.59 21.37 -4.97
CA THR A 625 -20.75 20.27 -4.01
C THR A 625 -21.79 20.59 -2.95
N TYR A 626 -22.29 19.60 -2.22
CA TYR A 626 -23.18 19.81 -1.08
C TYR A 626 -22.55 20.70 -0.01
N VAL A 627 -21.24 20.55 0.21
CA VAL A 627 -20.50 21.41 1.15
C VAL A 627 -20.47 22.85 0.66
N ARG A 628 -20.33 23.10 -0.64
CA ARG A 628 -20.36 24.46 -1.20
C ARG A 628 -21.74 25.11 -1.09
N LEU A 629 -22.81 24.34 -1.25
CA LEU A 629 -24.19 24.85 -1.20
C LEU A 629 -24.72 25.05 0.23
N PHE A 630 -24.33 24.19 1.18
CA PHE A 630 -24.96 24.13 2.51
C PHE A 630 -23.96 24.22 3.68
N GLY A 631 -22.66 24.11 3.41
CA GLY A 631 -21.63 23.99 4.43
C GLY A 631 -21.54 22.57 5.02
N VAL A 632 -20.40 22.27 5.65
CA VAL A 632 -20.08 20.93 6.19
C VAL A 632 -21.14 20.43 7.16
N ALA A 633 -21.54 21.25 8.14
CA ALA A 633 -22.49 20.82 9.18
C ALA A 633 -23.85 20.41 8.62
N GLN A 634 -24.40 21.18 7.68
CA GLN A 634 -25.70 20.85 7.07
C GLN A 634 -25.57 19.68 6.09
N ALA A 635 -24.48 19.58 5.31
CA ALA A 635 -24.22 18.43 4.45
C ALA A 635 -24.11 17.12 5.27
N THR A 636 -23.41 17.13 6.41
CA THR A 636 -23.35 16.00 7.34
C THR A 636 -24.74 15.62 7.86
N ALA A 637 -25.57 16.59 8.28
CA ALA A 637 -26.94 16.30 8.71
C ALA A 637 -27.79 15.68 7.59
N MET A 638 -27.63 16.15 6.34
CA MET A 638 -28.29 15.59 5.17
C MET A 638 -27.84 14.14 4.88
N ALA A 639 -26.55 13.83 5.05
CA ALA A 639 -26.04 12.46 4.91
C ALA A 639 -26.72 11.51 5.92
N HIS A 640 -26.78 11.88 7.20
CA HIS A 640 -27.44 11.09 8.24
C HIS A 640 -28.95 10.92 7.98
N ALA A 641 -29.64 11.99 7.58
CA ALA A 641 -31.07 11.92 7.23
C ALA A 641 -31.32 11.00 6.04
N THR A 642 -30.42 11.00 5.05
CA THR A 642 -30.53 10.13 3.88
C THR A 642 -30.28 8.66 4.24
N VAL A 643 -29.32 8.37 5.13
CA VAL A 643 -29.12 7.02 5.68
C VAL A 643 -30.32 6.54 6.49
N ALA A 644 -30.95 7.41 7.28
CA ALA A 644 -32.18 7.05 8.00
C ALA A 644 -33.29 6.62 7.03
N ARG A 645 -33.49 7.37 5.95
CA ARG A 645 -34.45 7.01 4.87
C ARG A 645 -34.11 5.68 4.20
N ALA A 646 -32.81 5.40 3.97
CA ALA A 646 -32.39 4.11 3.45
C ALA A 646 -32.81 2.97 4.39
N LYS A 647 -32.59 3.12 5.70
CA LYS A 647 -32.96 2.12 6.71
C LYS A 647 -34.46 1.96 6.86
N GLU A 648 -35.24 3.04 6.74
CA GLU A 648 -36.71 2.98 6.72
C GLU A 648 -37.24 2.12 5.56
N ALA A 649 -36.62 2.21 4.37
CA ALA A 649 -37.00 1.37 3.23
C ALA A 649 -36.77 -0.14 3.49
N LEU A 650 -35.92 -0.50 4.44
CA LEU A 650 -35.64 -1.88 4.85
C LEU A 650 -36.52 -2.37 6.01
N ALA A 651 -37.34 -1.53 6.64
CA ALA A 651 -38.02 -1.86 7.89
C ALA A 651 -38.92 -3.10 7.81
N GLU A 652 -39.58 -3.31 6.68
CA GLU A 652 -40.46 -4.47 6.44
C GLU A 652 -39.69 -5.76 6.12
N LEU A 653 -38.39 -5.67 5.85
CA LEU A 653 -37.52 -6.84 5.66
C LEU A 653 -36.98 -7.39 6.98
N GLY A 654 -37.25 -6.76 8.13
CA GLY A 654 -36.86 -7.27 9.44
C GLY A 654 -35.38 -7.63 9.55
N ASP A 655 -35.09 -8.82 10.06
CA ASP A 655 -33.72 -9.32 10.28
C ASP A 655 -32.99 -9.57 8.95
N GLU A 656 -33.72 -9.91 7.89
CA GLU A 656 -33.18 -10.11 6.54
C GLU A 656 -32.61 -8.80 5.95
N GLY A 657 -33.12 -7.64 6.38
CA GLY A 657 -32.60 -6.32 6.02
C GLY A 657 -31.39 -5.84 6.83
N ALA A 658 -31.02 -6.54 7.92
CA ALA A 658 -30.05 -6.03 8.90
C ALA A 658 -28.65 -5.80 8.32
N ALA A 659 -28.18 -6.68 7.44
CA ALA A 659 -26.86 -6.55 6.82
C ALA A 659 -26.77 -5.31 5.90
N LEU A 660 -27.83 -5.02 5.15
CA LEU A 660 -27.93 -3.81 4.33
C LEU A 660 -28.02 -2.55 5.21
N ALA A 661 -28.81 -2.59 6.29
CA ALA A 661 -28.88 -1.49 7.25
C ALA A 661 -27.50 -1.17 7.87
N TYR A 662 -26.71 -2.21 8.17
CA TYR A 662 -25.35 -2.06 8.66
C TYR A 662 -24.41 -1.43 7.61
N VAL A 663 -24.53 -1.79 6.33
CA VAL A 663 -23.79 -1.10 5.26
C VAL A 663 -24.13 0.40 5.20
N ALA A 664 -25.39 0.78 5.38
CA ALA A 664 -25.79 2.18 5.41
C ALA A 664 -25.15 2.95 6.59
N ASP A 665 -25.05 2.30 7.76
CA ASP A 665 -24.35 2.86 8.91
C ASP A 665 -22.85 3.03 8.64
N LEU A 666 -22.20 2.08 7.96
CA LEU A 666 -20.79 2.18 7.57
C LEU A 666 -20.52 3.32 6.58
N VAL A 667 -21.46 3.65 5.69
CA VAL A 667 -21.32 4.76 4.73
C VAL A 667 -21.23 6.09 5.47
N VAL A 668 -22.06 6.32 6.49
CA VAL A 668 -22.06 7.58 7.23
C VAL A 668 -21.10 7.62 8.42
N ALA A 669 -20.60 6.47 8.89
CA ALA A 669 -19.64 6.40 10.00
C ALA A 669 -18.34 7.19 9.76
N ALA A 670 -18.02 7.49 8.49
CA ALA A 670 -16.85 8.29 8.11
C ALA A 670 -17.01 9.80 8.44
N VAL A 671 -18.23 10.27 8.70
CA VAL A 671 -18.52 11.67 9.07
C VAL A 671 -19.06 11.73 10.50
N ALA A 672 -18.52 12.63 11.32
CA ALA A 672 -18.94 12.76 12.72
C ALA A 672 -20.42 13.17 12.80
N PRO A 673 -21.23 12.57 13.69
CA PRO A 673 -22.62 12.97 13.83
C PRO A 673 -22.72 14.46 14.19
N PRO A 674 -23.73 15.18 13.69
CA PRO A 674 -23.91 16.59 14.03
C PRO A 674 -23.96 16.74 15.54
N ALA A 675 -23.16 17.68 16.08
CA ALA A 675 -23.14 17.98 17.51
C ALA A 675 -24.58 18.15 17.97
N ARG A 676 -24.95 17.42 19.03
CA ARG A 676 -26.31 17.33 19.55
C ARG A 676 -26.76 18.70 20.08
N ALA A 677 -27.19 19.59 19.20
CA ALA A 677 -27.86 20.84 19.54
C ALA A 677 -29.29 20.52 19.97
N ALA A 678 -29.44 19.84 21.11
CA ALA A 678 -30.72 19.57 21.75
C ALA A 678 -30.53 19.15 23.21
N ARG A 679 -29.96 20.04 24.04
CA ARG A 679 -30.19 20.09 25.50
C ARG A 679 -30.11 21.52 26.06
N GLU A 680 -30.46 22.53 25.25
CA GLU A 680 -30.58 23.92 25.73
C GLU A 680 -31.99 24.50 25.62
N SER A 681 -33.00 23.74 25.15
CA SER A 681 -34.40 24.19 25.20
C SER A 681 -35.22 23.67 26.40
N GLU A 682 -34.65 22.84 27.27
CA GLU A 682 -35.31 22.40 28.52
C GLU A 682 -34.88 23.22 29.76
N ALA A 683 -33.84 24.05 29.65
CA ALA A 683 -33.41 24.96 30.72
C ALA A 683 -34.05 26.37 30.62
N ALA A 684 -34.79 26.66 29.55
CA ALA A 684 -35.48 27.94 29.34
C ALA A 684 -36.98 27.90 29.71
N SER A 685 -37.51 26.77 30.17
CA SER A 685 -38.92 26.64 30.59
C SER A 685 -39.11 26.48 32.10
N SER A 686 -38.07 26.65 32.91
CA SER A 686 -38.11 26.58 34.39
C SER A 686 -37.74 27.91 35.08
N LEU A 687 -37.75 29.02 34.34
CA LEU A 687 -37.67 30.39 34.86
C LEU A 687 -38.76 31.26 34.23
N SER A 688 -40.03 30.92 34.44
CA SER A 688 -41.17 31.85 34.45
C SER A 688 -42.39 31.17 35.11
N ILE A 689 -42.74 31.67 36.30
CA ILE A 689 -43.89 31.34 37.17
C ILE A 689 -43.67 30.14 38.10
#